data_AF-A0A2I0WI47-F1
#
_entry.id   AF-A0A2I0WI47-F1
#
_cell.length_a   1.000
_cell.length_b   1.000
_cell.length_c   1.000
_cell.angle_alpha   90.00
_cell.angle_beta   90.00
_cell.angle_gamma   90.00
#
_symmetry.space_group_name_H-M   'P 1'
#
loop_
_entity.id
_entity.type
_entity.pdbx_description
1 polymer ?
#
loop_
_entity_poly.entity_id
_entity_poly.type
_entity_poly.pdbx_seq_one_letter_code
_entity_poly.pdbx_strand_id
1 'polypeptide(L)'
;MMAAANALATGESSSAATAEATARAASRRYEALVSVRTKAMKGKGAWYWVHLEPVLVHGPDSNLPKAVKLRCSLCEALFSASNPSRTASEHLKRGTCPNFTSAAAVAAASIGPSSAPTPISSLPPCRKRSSLPLSESKLSPFSSSPPPLALPALPAPHHRLALSGGKEDIGALAMLEDSVKRLKSPKGASPGPALSRPLADAALSLLADWLFESGGAASPSSLDHPKLRAFFHQVGLPALSPRRLLGPILDSRFHDANVESATRSLDAPFFQLDTAGWNTASEAEQSLISLAVNLPNGTTVFHRAMLAASRAPSDYAEDVFRDAIANISSGSAHRCAGIVADRFKSKALRNLETQNHWMVNVHCQLQGFHSLIKDFTRDLPIFHSAASKSSRLAEFFNTHSLARSVLQKYQLQELNHSHLLHCQNFNAVLDDVIFSSHSLQLASLDEDFKLLCLDDSTAREISEFIQDPRFWNELQAVHSLVKLVEAMSKEMEAERPLIGQCLPLWDELRSKVKSWLAKFNIEAAIDVDRIVERRFKKNYHPAWSAAFILDPLYLTKDASGKYLPPFKFLTPEQEKDVDRLITRLVSREEAHIVLMELMKWRTEGLDPLYAQAVQVKQVDPATGKMRVANPQSSRLVWETCLSELRSLGRVAVRLIFLHATACRVRCSPGLLRVARRSRAASERVEKMMFVAAQARFERRSFSDEEEKDAEIFGENEDEEASSV
;
A
#
# COMPACT_ATOMS: atom_id res chain seq x y z
N MET A 1 81.80 -41.15 0.84
CA MET A 1 81.86 -39.70 1.11
C MET A 1 80.85 -39.03 0.17
N MET A 2 79.96 -38.17 0.72
CA MET A 2 78.82 -37.47 0.10
C MET A 2 77.52 -38.25 -0.20
N ALA A 3 76.68 -38.39 0.83
CA ALA A 3 75.22 -38.53 0.69
C ALA A 3 74.51 -37.91 1.90
N ALA A 4 74.66 -36.59 2.06
CA ALA A 4 73.91 -35.80 3.05
C ALA A 4 73.95 -34.32 2.64
N ALA A 5 73.14 -33.92 1.64
CA ALA A 5 72.98 -32.50 1.31
C ALA A 5 71.67 -32.08 0.63
N ASN A 6 70.74 -32.98 0.26
CA ASN A 6 69.56 -32.59 -0.54
C ASN A 6 68.19 -32.72 0.15
N ALA A 7 68.13 -32.95 1.46
CA ALA A 7 66.85 -33.10 2.18
C ALA A 7 66.30 -31.79 2.80
N LEU A 8 67.01 -30.66 2.72
CA LEU A 8 66.56 -29.40 3.33
C LEU A 8 65.83 -28.44 2.39
N ALA A 9 65.84 -28.66 1.07
CA ALA A 9 65.26 -27.71 0.09
C ALA A 9 63.84 -28.07 -0.40
N THR A 10 63.32 -29.26 -0.11
CA THR A 10 62.00 -29.72 -0.58
C THR A 10 60.87 -29.56 0.45
N GLY A 11 61.18 -29.22 1.70
CA GLY A 11 60.18 -28.97 2.75
C GLY A 11 59.49 -27.60 2.64
N GLU A 12 60.24 -26.56 2.26
CA GLU A 12 59.73 -25.18 2.22
C GLU A 12 58.74 -24.93 1.08
N SER A 13 58.94 -25.52 -0.10
CA SER A 13 58.07 -25.28 -1.28
C SER A 13 56.66 -25.88 -1.14
N SER A 14 56.51 -27.00 -0.42
CA SER A 14 55.19 -27.61 -0.16
C SER A 14 54.35 -26.83 0.86
N SER A 15 54.99 -26.17 1.82
CA SER A 15 54.33 -25.32 2.82
C SER A 15 53.87 -23.98 2.22
N ALA A 16 54.65 -23.41 1.31
CA ALA A 16 54.30 -22.17 0.62
C ALA A 16 53.11 -22.35 -0.33
N ALA A 17 53.05 -23.45 -1.07
CA ALA A 17 51.93 -23.74 -1.98
C ALA A 17 50.60 -23.98 -1.23
N THR A 18 50.65 -24.62 -0.07
CA THR A 18 49.46 -24.83 0.79
C THR A 18 49.00 -23.54 1.48
N ALA A 19 49.93 -22.67 1.89
CA ALA A 19 49.63 -21.34 2.42
C ALA A 19 48.97 -20.43 1.35
N GLU A 20 49.41 -20.52 0.09
CA GLU A 20 48.83 -19.73 -1.00
C GLU A 20 47.41 -20.21 -1.40
N ALA A 21 47.18 -21.52 -1.39
CA ALA A 21 45.85 -22.09 -1.66
C ALA A 21 44.82 -21.72 -0.57
N THR A 22 45.23 -21.74 0.70
CA THR A 22 44.39 -21.31 1.83
C THR A 22 44.10 -19.81 1.79
N ALA A 23 45.07 -18.98 1.41
CA ALA A 23 44.88 -17.56 1.17
C ALA A 23 43.84 -17.25 0.09
N ARG A 24 43.91 -17.93 -1.06
CA ARG A 24 42.90 -17.77 -2.13
C ARG A 24 41.51 -18.23 -1.69
N ALA A 25 41.41 -19.26 -0.86
CA ALA A 25 40.13 -19.70 -0.30
C ALA A 25 39.53 -18.69 0.69
N ALA A 26 40.37 -18.07 1.53
CA ALA A 26 39.95 -16.99 2.43
C ALA A 26 39.46 -15.76 1.65
N SER A 27 40.20 -15.30 0.63
CA SER A 27 39.78 -14.16 -0.20
C SER A 27 38.45 -14.41 -0.92
N ARG A 28 38.25 -15.61 -1.49
CA ARG A 28 36.96 -15.97 -2.13
C ARG A 28 35.79 -15.99 -1.15
N ARG A 29 35.99 -16.49 0.08
CA ARG A 29 34.95 -16.45 1.12
C ARG A 29 34.64 -15.02 1.56
N TYR A 30 35.65 -14.16 1.63
CA TYR A 30 35.48 -12.75 1.96
C TYR A 30 34.62 -12.04 0.91
N GLU A 31 34.94 -12.18 -0.37
CA GLU A 31 34.15 -11.61 -1.47
C GLU A 31 32.70 -12.11 -1.46
N ALA A 32 32.49 -13.40 -1.23
CA ALA A 32 31.15 -13.97 -1.10
C ALA A 32 30.36 -13.36 0.07
N LEU A 33 30.99 -13.16 1.23
CA LEU A 33 30.37 -12.54 2.40
C LEU A 33 30.08 -11.04 2.20
N VAL A 34 30.95 -10.31 1.49
CA VAL A 34 30.70 -8.92 1.11
C VAL A 34 29.48 -8.84 0.19
N SER A 35 29.36 -9.74 -0.78
CA SER A 35 28.17 -9.83 -1.65
C SER A 35 26.89 -10.16 -0.86
N VAL A 36 26.96 -11.09 0.11
CA VAL A 36 25.84 -11.39 1.02
C VAL A 36 25.44 -10.17 1.84
N ARG A 37 26.41 -9.43 2.40
CA ARG A 37 26.15 -8.20 3.16
C ARG A 37 25.43 -7.17 2.30
N THR A 38 25.94 -6.87 1.10
CA THR A 38 25.33 -5.87 0.20
C THR A 38 23.88 -6.20 -0.15
N LYS A 39 23.55 -7.49 -0.36
CA LYS A 39 22.18 -7.94 -0.61
C LYS A 39 21.32 -7.88 0.66
N ALA A 40 21.86 -8.32 1.80
CA ALA A 40 21.14 -8.41 3.06
C ALA A 40 20.88 -7.04 3.72
N MET A 41 21.68 -6.01 3.40
CA MET A 41 21.47 -4.62 3.82
C MET A 41 20.17 -4.01 3.29
N LYS A 42 19.55 -4.59 2.25
CA LYS A 42 18.25 -4.17 1.70
C LYS A 42 17.07 -5.03 2.15
N GLY A 43 17.28 -6.00 3.06
CA GLY A 43 16.26 -6.97 3.48
C GLY A 43 16.24 -7.24 4.98
N LYS A 44 15.62 -8.35 5.39
CA LYS A 44 15.46 -8.76 6.82
C LYS A 44 16.78 -8.89 7.60
N GLY A 45 17.92 -8.97 6.91
CA GLY A 45 19.25 -9.04 7.54
C GLY A 45 19.88 -7.69 7.88
N ALA A 46 19.29 -6.57 7.43
CA ALA A 46 19.88 -5.24 7.56
C ALA A 46 20.20 -4.87 9.01
N TRP A 47 19.34 -5.26 9.96
CA TRP A 47 19.47 -4.91 11.37
C TRP A 47 20.76 -5.40 12.03
N TYR A 48 21.39 -6.48 11.53
CA TYR A 48 22.68 -6.96 12.06
C TYR A 48 23.85 -6.73 11.10
N TRP A 49 23.62 -6.72 9.79
CA TRP A 49 24.66 -6.45 8.79
C TRP A 49 25.16 -4.99 8.80
N VAL A 50 24.39 -4.07 9.38
CA VAL A 50 24.83 -2.71 9.67
C VAL A 50 25.93 -2.67 10.74
N HIS A 51 25.96 -3.67 11.63
CA HIS A 51 26.92 -3.76 12.75
C HIS A 51 27.99 -4.84 12.58
N LEU A 52 27.84 -5.75 11.61
CA LEU A 52 28.80 -6.81 11.34
C LEU A 52 29.49 -6.60 9.99
N GLU A 53 30.81 -6.48 10.00
CA GLU A 53 31.63 -6.35 8.80
C GLU A 53 32.51 -7.60 8.58
N PRO A 54 32.54 -8.17 7.36
CA PRO A 54 33.52 -9.19 7.01
C PRO A 54 34.93 -8.59 7.04
N VAL A 55 35.90 -9.30 7.61
CA VAL A 55 37.30 -8.88 7.67
C VAL A 55 38.23 -10.06 7.39
N LEU A 56 39.33 -9.79 6.68
CA LEU A 56 40.41 -10.75 6.45
C LEU A 56 41.43 -10.68 7.59
N VAL A 57 41.70 -11.83 8.21
CA VAL A 57 42.68 -11.96 9.29
C VAL A 57 43.97 -12.51 8.71
N HIS A 58 45.08 -11.78 8.89
CA HIS A 58 46.42 -12.15 8.42
C HIS A 58 47.23 -12.79 9.57
N GLY A 59 48.16 -13.67 9.23
CA GLY A 59 49.06 -14.29 10.22
C GLY A 59 50.17 -13.32 10.65
N PRO A 60 50.77 -13.49 11.84
CA PRO A 60 51.86 -12.62 12.31
C PRO A 60 53.14 -12.74 11.46
N ASP A 61 53.34 -13.86 10.77
CA ASP A 61 54.59 -14.16 10.04
C ASP A 61 54.43 -14.12 8.51
N SER A 62 53.23 -13.87 7.99
CA SER A 62 52.99 -13.74 6.54
C SER A 62 51.84 -12.79 6.19
N ASN A 63 52.05 -11.94 5.18
CA ASN A 63 51.03 -11.03 4.63
C ASN A 63 49.89 -11.75 3.88
N LEU A 64 49.75 -13.06 4.05
CA LEU A 64 48.73 -13.87 3.39
C LEU A 64 47.48 -14.01 4.29
N PRO A 65 46.26 -13.84 3.74
CA PRO A 65 45.03 -13.96 4.51
C PRO A 65 44.82 -15.40 4.99
N LYS A 66 44.70 -15.60 6.30
CA LYS A 66 44.56 -16.94 6.91
C LYS A 66 43.10 -17.35 7.09
N ALA A 67 42.22 -16.40 7.38
CA ALA A 67 40.80 -16.66 7.63
C ALA A 67 39.93 -15.42 7.39
N VAL A 68 38.63 -15.65 7.22
CA VAL A 68 37.60 -14.61 7.20
C VAL A 68 36.83 -14.65 8.51
N LYS A 69 36.68 -13.50 9.17
CA LYS A 69 35.88 -13.32 10.38
C LYS A 69 34.85 -12.21 10.18
N LEU A 70 33.87 -12.15 11.07
CA LEU A 70 32.97 -11.01 11.20
C LEU A 70 33.43 -10.16 12.36
N ARG A 71 33.64 -8.86 12.14
CA ARG A 71 33.91 -7.89 13.18
C ARG A 71 32.64 -7.12 13.52
N CYS A 72 32.37 -6.92 14.81
CA CYS A 72 31.32 -6.02 15.25
C CYS A 72 31.84 -4.57 15.28
N SER A 73 31.23 -3.64 14.54
CA SER A 73 31.62 -2.22 14.54
C SER A 73 31.29 -1.47 15.83
N LEU A 74 30.59 -2.11 16.77
CA LEU A 74 30.20 -1.51 18.05
C LEU A 74 31.18 -1.84 19.18
N CYS A 75 31.84 -2.99 19.13
CA CYS A 75 32.75 -3.44 20.20
C CYS A 75 34.05 -4.06 19.67
N GLU A 76 34.28 -4.03 18.36
CA GLU A 76 35.44 -4.58 17.66
C GLU A 76 35.67 -6.10 17.84
N ALA A 77 34.75 -6.82 18.48
CA ALA A 77 34.85 -8.26 18.69
C ALA A 77 34.80 -9.05 17.37
N LEU A 78 35.60 -10.11 17.28
CA LEU A 78 35.76 -10.95 16.09
C LEU A 78 35.09 -12.32 16.26
N PHE A 79 34.20 -12.67 15.32
CA PHE A 79 33.40 -13.89 15.33
C PHE A 79 33.65 -14.76 14.08
N SER A 80 33.24 -16.02 14.16
CA SER A 80 33.25 -16.91 13.00
C SER A 80 32.28 -16.40 11.92
N ALA A 81 32.74 -16.39 10.67
CA ALA A 81 31.90 -16.00 9.53
C ALA A 81 31.06 -17.16 8.94
N SER A 82 31.04 -18.33 9.59
CA SER A 82 30.30 -19.51 9.11
C SER A 82 28.78 -19.37 9.19
N ASN A 83 28.26 -18.65 10.19
CA ASN A 83 26.84 -18.38 10.35
C ASN A 83 26.60 -16.97 10.92
N PRO A 84 26.49 -15.94 10.05
CA PRO A 84 26.31 -14.55 10.47
C PRO A 84 25.02 -14.31 11.27
N SER A 85 23.92 -14.99 10.95
CA SER A 85 22.63 -14.79 11.63
C SER A 85 22.63 -15.36 13.06
N ARG A 86 23.30 -16.50 13.27
CA ARG A 86 23.54 -17.03 14.62
C ARG A 86 24.42 -16.09 15.43
N THR A 87 25.51 -15.60 14.84
CA THR A 87 26.41 -14.63 15.47
C THR A 87 25.66 -13.38 15.89
N ALA A 88 24.80 -12.83 15.03
CA ALA A 88 23.97 -11.67 15.36
C ALA A 88 22.98 -11.95 16.50
N SER A 89 22.36 -13.14 16.52
CA SER A 89 21.40 -13.52 17.56
C SER A 89 22.06 -13.68 18.93
N GLU A 90 23.24 -14.29 18.99
CA GLU A 90 23.99 -14.48 20.22
C GLU A 90 24.70 -13.20 20.67
N HIS A 91 25.25 -12.43 19.73
CA HIS A 91 26.02 -11.24 20.06
C HIS A 91 25.16 -10.00 20.33
N LEU A 92 24.28 -9.67 19.38
CA LEU A 92 23.48 -8.44 19.42
C LEU A 92 22.16 -8.68 20.18
N LYS A 93 21.38 -9.70 19.80
CA LYS A 93 20.03 -9.90 20.34
C LYS A 93 19.99 -10.44 21.78
N ARG A 94 20.94 -11.31 22.17
CA ARG A 94 21.09 -11.81 23.55
C ARG A 94 21.94 -10.90 24.45
N GLY A 95 22.41 -9.76 23.94
CA GLY A 95 23.01 -8.70 24.75
C GLY A 95 24.46 -8.92 25.20
N THR A 96 25.27 -9.72 24.49
CA THR A 96 26.71 -9.82 24.81
C THR A 96 27.55 -8.69 24.22
N CYS A 97 26.97 -7.86 23.33
CA CYS A 97 27.59 -6.61 22.89
C CYS A 97 27.30 -5.48 23.89
N PRO A 98 28.32 -4.92 24.57
CA PRO A 98 28.12 -3.88 25.59
C PRO A 98 27.56 -2.57 25.01
N ASN A 99 27.74 -2.32 23.71
CA ASN A 99 27.40 -1.06 23.05
C ASN A 99 26.14 -1.13 22.16
N PHE A 100 25.46 -2.28 22.10
CA PHE A 100 24.26 -2.45 21.26
C PHE A 100 22.98 -1.92 21.94
N THR A 101 22.86 -2.03 23.26
CA THR A 101 21.74 -1.49 24.06
C THR A 101 21.88 0.01 24.37
N SER A 102 23.09 0.57 24.34
CA SER A 102 23.32 1.98 24.65
C SER A 102 22.84 2.95 23.55
N ALA A 103 22.65 2.48 22.30
CA ALA A 103 22.12 3.29 21.21
C ALA A 103 20.58 3.42 21.23
N ALA A 104 19.87 2.44 21.80
CA ALA A 104 18.42 2.48 21.96
C ALA A 104 17.99 3.40 23.14
N ALA A 105 18.84 3.58 24.14
CA ALA A 105 18.56 4.43 25.31
C ALA A 105 18.52 5.94 25.01
N VAL A 106 19.13 6.40 23.90
CA VAL A 106 19.10 7.82 23.49
C VAL A 106 17.78 8.19 22.79
N ALA A 107 17.07 7.22 22.21
CA ALA A 107 15.77 7.44 21.57
C ALA A 107 14.58 7.44 22.55
N ALA A 108 14.76 6.91 23.77
CA ALA A 108 13.71 6.78 24.77
C ALA A 108 13.64 7.94 25.79
N ALA A 109 14.60 8.87 25.77
CA ALA A 109 14.64 10.01 26.70
C ALA A 109 13.73 11.20 26.29
N SER A 110 12.97 11.08 25.21
CA SER A 110 12.08 12.14 24.70
C SER A 110 10.59 11.90 24.96
N ILE A 111 10.22 10.91 25.78
CA ILE A 111 8.82 10.65 26.14
C ILE A 111 8.74 10.44 27.66
N GLY A 112 7.94 11.28 28.32
CA GLY A 112 7.76 11.33 29.77
C GLY A 112 7.16 10.04 30.38
N PRO A 113 7.18 9.91 31.71
CA PRO A 113 7.05 8.63 32.38
C PRO A 113 5.58 8.26 32.65
N SER A 114 5.21 7.01 32.40
CA SER A 114 4.04 6.40 33.04
C SER A 114 4.36 4.96 33.49
N SER A 115 4.46 4.85 34.81
CA SER A 115 4.34 3.71 35.72
C SER A 115 4.42 2.26 35.17
N ALA A 116 5.42 1.52 35.64
CA ALA A 116 5.33 0.07 35.88
C ALA A 116 5.95 -0.28 37.25
N PRO A 117 5.41 -1.27 37.99
CA PRO A 117 5.74 -1.50 39.40
C PRO A 117 6.97 -2.40 39.61
N THR A 118 7.70 -2.13 40.69
CA THR A 118 8.82 -2.90 41.24
C THR A 118 8.39 -4.18 41.96
N PRO A 119 9.28 -5.19 42.04
CA PRO A 119 9.41 -6.00 43.23
C PRO A 119 10.81 -5.86 43.89
N ILE A 120 10.79 -6.17 45.19
CA ILE A 120 11.75 -5.89 46.27
C ILE A 120 12.89 -6.91 46.30
N SER A 121 14.15 -6.48 46.53
CA SER A 121 14.94 -6.83 47.75
C SER A 121 16.44 -6.48 47.62
N SER A 122 17.02 -6.12 48.77
CA SER A 122 18.45 -5.99 49.17
C SER A 122 19.24 -4.69 48.85
N LEU A 123 19.25 -3.80 49.85
CA LEU A 123 20.28 -2.79 50.22
C LEU A 123 21.55 -3.47 50.80
N PRO A 124 22.69 -2.78 51.17
CA PRO A 124 23.18 -1.38 51.01
C PRO A 124 24.74 -1.31 50.67
N PRO A 125 25.57 -0.27 50.97
CA PRO A 125 25.45 1.22 50.96
C PRO A 125 26.65 2.02 50.32
N CYS A 126 26.49 3.36 50.32
CA CYS A 126 27.50 4.46 50.40
C CYS A 126 28.19 4.90 49.07
N ARG A 127 28.42 6.19 48.74
CA ARG A 127 28.51 7.49 49.47
C ARG A 127 28.46 8.68 48.48
N LYS A 128 27.77 9.79 48.86
CA LYS A 128 28.17 11.24 48.86
C LYS A 128 29.04 11.77 47.69
N ARG A 129 28.82 12.94 47.03
CA ARG A 129 28.39 14.28 47.52
C ARG A 129 28.34 15.28 46.32
N SER A 130 27.35 16.21 46.37
CA SER A 130 27.30 17.68 46.10
C SER A 130 28.27 18.30 45.05
N SER A 131 27.96 19.34 44.25
CA SER A 131 27.13 20.54 44.47
C SER A 131 26.95 21.37 43.18
N LEU A 132 25.78 22.01 43.02
CA LEU A 132 25.46 23.23 42.22
C LEU A 132 26.22 24.48 42.78
N PRO A 133 26.03 25.77 42.37
CA PRO A 133 25.00 26.43 41.53
C PRO A 133 25.54 27.50 40.52
N LEU A 134 24.84 27.89 39.43
CA LEU A 134 23.71 28.83 39.19
C LEU A 134 24.12 30.27 38.79
N SER A 135 23.27 30.86 37.94
CA SER A 135 22.97 32.29 37.74
C SER A 135 23.86 33.09 36.78
N GLU A 136 23.38 34.07 35.99
CA GLU A 136 22.05 34.51 35.57
C GLU A 136 22.24 35.63 34.51
N SER A 137 21.46 35.59 33.43
CA SER A 137 20.66 36.69 32.86
C SER A 137 21.27 38.08 32.50
N LYS A 138 21.04 38.52 31.25
CA LYS A 138 20.26 39.72 30.81
C LYS A 138 20.85 40.54 29.63
N LEU A 139 20.03 40.58 28.56
CA LEU A 139 19.50 41.75 27.83
C LEU A 139 20.44 42.74 27.09
N SER A 140 20.05 42.89 25.81
CA SER A 140 20.31 43.81 24.69
C SER A 140 20.00 45.32 24.96
N PRO A 141 19.81 46.26 23.99
CA PRO A 141 20.10 46.34 22.53
C PRO A 141 20.61 47.73 22.00
N PHE A 142 20.76 47.84 20.66
CA PHE A 142 20.53 48.99 19.73
C PHE A 142 21.70 49.83 19.14
N SER A 143 21.86 49.65 17.81
CA SER A 143 21.79 50.62 16.68
C SER A 143 22.48 51.99 16.72
N SER A 144 23.33 52.29 15.71
CA SER A 144 23.11 53.36 14.69
C SER A 144 24.37 53.69 13.86
N SER A 145 24.18 53.88 12.54
CA SER A 145 25.14 54.40 11.53
C SER A 145 25.29 55.93 11.63
N PRO A 146 26.33 56.60 11.02
CA PRO A 146 26.20 57.24 9.67
C PRO A 146 27.58 57.44 8.93
N PRO A 147 27.79 58.36 7.94
CA PRO A 147 27.48 58.19 6.51
C PRO A 147 28.71 58.62 5.59
N PRO A 148 28.60 59.06 4.29
CA PRO A 148 29.58 58.77 3.23
C PRO A 148 30.38 60.01 2.76
N LEU A 149 31.30 59.90 1.77
CA LEU A 149 31.63 60.98 0.79
C LEU A 149 32.63 60.55 -0.31
N ALA A 150 32.22 60.83 -1.56
CA ALA A 150 32.94 61.36 -2.74
C ALA A 150 34.23 60.74 -3.34
N LEU A 151 34.13 60.44 -4.65
CA LEU A 151 35.21 60.28 -5.65
C LEU A 151 35.83 61.64 -6.05
N PRO A 152 37.05 61.70 -6.64
CA PRO A 152 37.13 61.79 -8.11
C PRO A 152 38.38 61.22 -8.82
N ALA A 153 38.17 60.90 -10.11
CA ALA A 153 39.00 61.10 -11.31
C ALA A 153 40.43 60.50 -11.46
N LEU A 154 40.58 59.74 -12.56
CA LEU A 154 41.81 59.29 -13.24
C LEU A 154 42.63 60.45 -13.83
N PRO A 155 43.95 60.28 -13.99
CA PRO A 155 44.50 60.00 -15.32
C PRO A 155 45.67 58.98 -15.35
N ALA A 156 45.75 58.21 -16.45
CA ALA A 156 46.97 57.54 -16.92
C ALA A 156 47.68 58.50 -17.91
N PRO A 157 49.00 58.43 -18.19
CA PRO A 157 49.60 57.26 -18.86
C PRO A 157 51.09 56.92 -18.58
N HIS A 158 51.45 55.69 -18.96
CA HIS A 158 52.75 55.19 -19.47
C HIS A 158 54.08 55.66 -18.84
N HIS A 159 54.78 54.75 -18.15
CA HIS A 159 55.87 53.97 -18.75
C HIS A 159 56.41 52.94 -17.75
N ARG A 160 56.39 51.67 -18.17
CA ARG A 160 57.07 50.56 -17.49
C ARG A 160 58.57 50.70 -17.73
N LEU A 161 59.36 50.65 -16.67
CA LEU A 161 60.76 50.23 -16.71
C LEU A 161 60.95 49.03 -15.78
N ALA A 162 61.74 48.10 -16.29
CA ALA A 162 61.80 46.70 -15.95
C ALA A 162 62.30 46.41 -14.53
N LEU A 163 61.75 45.35 -13.92
CA LEU A 163 62.46 44.54 -12.95
C LEU A 163 62.49 43.08 -13.43
N SER A 164 63.73 42.67 -13.72
CA SER A 164 64.30 41.34 -13.76
C SER A 164 63.46 40.22 -13.14
N GLY A 165 63.07 39.26 -13.98
CA GLY A 165 62.38 38.04 -13.56
C GLY A 165 62.51 36.95 -14.62
N GLY A 166 63.19 35.85 -14.28
CA GLY A 166 63.54 34.77 -15.19
C GLY A 166 62.36 33.87 -15.58
N LYS A 167 62.68 32.71 -16.16
CA LYS A 167 61.74 31.72 -16.75
C LYS A 167 60.62 31.24 -15.81
N GLU A 168 60.73 31.49 -14.52
CA GLU A 168 59.75 31.20 -13.45
C GLU A 168 58.52 32.15 -13.50
N ASP A 169 58.64 33.36 -14.05
CA ASP A 169 57.57 34.37 -14.07
C ASP A 169 56.56 34.20 -15.21
N ILE A 170 56.85 33.31 -16.17
CA ILE A 170 55.93 32.98 -17.27
C ILE A 170 54.68 32.26 -16.74
N GLY A 171 54.83 31.43 -15.70
CA GLY A 171 53.70 30.76 -15.03
C GLY A 171 52.82 31.73 -14.26
N ALA A 172 53.42 32.70 -13.57
CA ALA A 172 52.70 33.76 -12.86
C ALA A 172 52.00 34.73 -13.83
N LEU A 173 52.61 35.03 -14.98
CA LEU A 173 51.99 35.84 -16.05
C LEU A 173 50.82 35.12 -16.73
N ALA A 174 50.91 33.80 -16.96
CA ALA A 174 49.77 33.01 -17.48
C ALA A 174 48.60 32.97 -16.48
N MET A 175 48.89 32.81 -15.19
CA MET A 175 47.87 32.87 -14.13
C MET A 175 47.27 34.27 -13.97
N LEU A 176 48.05 35.32 -14.20
CA LEU A 176 47.58 36.71 -14.19
C LEU A 176 46.74 37.02 -15.44
N GLU A 177 47.13 36.53 -16.61
CA GLU A 177 46.36 36.65 -17.86
C GLU A 177 45.02 35.92 -17.75
N ASP A 178 44.98 34.73 -17.14
CA ASP A 178 43.75 34.02 -16.80
C ASP A 178 42.91 34.76 -15.75
N SER A 179 43.54 35.39 -14.76
CA SER A 179 42.85 36.24 -13.78
C SER A 179 42.25 37.49 -14.42
N VAL A 180 42.93 38.08 -15.40
CA VAL A 180 42.46 39.26 -16.14
C VAL A 180 41.39 38.86 -17.17
N LYS A 181 41.47 37.69 -17.80
CA LYS A 181 40.39 37.11 -18.63
C LYS A 181 39.13 36.81 -17.80
N ARG A 182 39.30 36.35 -16.55
CA ARG A 182 38.21 36.15 -15.58
C ARG A 182 37.57 37.46 -15.11
N LEU A 183 38.32 38.57 -15.04
CA LEU A 183 37.83 39.88 -14.59
C LEU A 183 37.26 40.77 -15.71
N LYS A 184 37.63 40.54 -16.98
CA LYS A 184 37.17 41.32 -18.15
C LYS A 184 35.97 40.73 -18.90
N SER A 185 35.43 39.61 -18.45
CA SER A 185 34.23 39.01 -19.03
C SER A 185 33.04 39.22 -18.09
N PRO A 186 32.00 40.02 -18.44
CA PRO A 186 30.76 40.02 -17.69
C PRO A 186 30.05 38.70 -17.96
N LYS A 187 30.34 37.66 -17.17
CA LYS A 187 29.55 36.44 -17.18
C LYS A 187 28.25 36.71 -16.43
N GLY A 188 27.18 36.89 -17.19
CA GLY A 188 25.82 36.70 -16.70
C GLY A 188 25.69 35.35 -15.98
N ALA A 189 24.81 35.34 -14.97
CA ALA A 189 24.22 34.18 -14.32
C ALA A 189 24.97 32.84 -14.51
N SER A 190 25.91 32.53 -13.60
CA SER A 190 26.33 31.14 -13.41
C SER A 190 25.11 30.33 -12.92
N PRO A 191 24.82 29.16 -13.51
CA PRO A 191 23.86 28.22 -12.94
C PRO A 191 24.35 27.81 -11.54
N GLY A 192 23.42 27.53 -10.63
CA GLY A 192 23.73 27.02 -9.29
C GLY A 192 24.61 25.77 -9.35
N PRO A 193 25.20 25.32 -8.23
CA PRO A 193 26.04 24.13 -8.21
C PRO A 193 25.24 22.94 -8.75
N ALA A 194 25.60 22.49 -9.97
CA ALA A 194 24.95 21.35 -10.61
C ALA A 194 25.28 20.09 -9.81
N LEU A 195 24.26 19.26 -9.55
CA LEU A 195 24.47 17.97 -8.92
C LEU A 195 25.44 17.13 -9.77
N SER A 196 26.24 16.29 -9.11
CA SER A 196 27.02 15.30 -9.85
C SER A 196 26.06 14.41 -10.65
N ARG A 197 26.47 14.00 -11.85
CA ARG A 197 25.62 13.20 -12.75
C ARG A 197 24.98 11.98 -12.07
N PRO A 198 25.67 11.21 -11.21
CA PRO A 198 25.06 10.11 -10.48
C PRO A 198 23.97 10.55 -9.50
N LEU A 199 24.17 11.66 -8.79
CA LEU A 199 23.17 12.19 -7.86
C LEU A 199 21.96 12.79 -8.60
N ALA A 200 22.19 13.46 -9.73
CA ALA A 200 21.13 13.95 -10.58
C ALA A 200 20.29 12.80 -11.15
N ASP A 201 20.93 11.74 -11.66
CA ASP A 201 20.22 10.57 -12.18
C ASP A 201 19.47 9.81 -11.07
N ALA A 202 20.01 9.73 -9.85
CA ALA A 202 19.32 9.14 -8.69
C ALA A 202 18.09 9.96 -8.25
N ALA A 203 18.21 11.29 -8.22
CA ALA A 203 17.08 12.16 -7.91
C ALA A 203 15.99 12.12 -9.00
N LEU A 204 16.39 12.05 -10.27
CA LEU A 204 15.45 11.82 -11.39
C LEU A 204 14.73 10.49 -11.28
N SER A 205 15.45 9.44 -10.87
CA SER A 205 14.87 8.12 -10.60
C SER A 205 13.79 8.21 -9.52
N LEU A 206 14.10 8.81 -8.37
CA LEU A 206 13.14 8.95 -7.27
C LEU A 206 11.92 9.79 -7.65
N LEU A 207 12.11 10.86 -8.42
CA LEU A 207 11.01 11.68 -8.92
C LEU A 207 10.11 10.90 -9.90
N ALA A 208 10.72 10.08 -10.78
CA ALA A 208 9.99 9.22 -11.69
C ALA A 208 9.20 8.16 -10.92
N ASP A 209 9.84 7.52 -9.93
CA ASP A 209 9.21 6.52 -9.07
C ASP A 209 8.00 7.16 -8.35
N TRP A 210 8.15 8.33 -7.71
CA TRP A 210 7.03 9.08 -7.12
C TRP A 210 5.90 9.39 -8.12
N LEU A 211 6.23 9.91 -9.31
CA LEU A 211 5.23 10.26 -10.33
C LEU A 211 4.42 9.05 -10.78
N PHE A 212 5.10 7.93 -11.06
CA PHE A 212 4.43 6.71 -11.49
C PHE A 212 3.64 6.08 -10.35
N GLU A 213 4.22 6.05 -9.15
CA GLU A 213 3.58 5.53 -7.94
C GLU A 213 2.31 6.27 -7.55
N SER A 214 2.22 7.56 -7.88
CA SER A 214 1.04 8.40 -7.66
C SER A 214 -0.15 8.02 -8.54
N GLY A 215 0.01 7.10 -9.52
CA GLY A 215 -1.12 6.53 -10.27
C GLY A 215 -2.00 7.54 -11.02
N GLY A 216 -1.49 8.74 -11.28
CA GLY A 216 -2.23 9.84 -11.91
C GLY A 216 -2.82 10.90 -11.00
N ALA A 217 -2.58 10.83 -9.67
CA ALA A 217 -2.85 11.94 -8.75
C ALA A 217 -1.93 13.14 -9.05
N ALA A 218 -0.64 12.88 -9.28
CA ALA A 218 0.29 13.86 -9.80
C ALA A 218 0.20 13.94 -11.34
N SER A 219 -0.37 15.03 -11.87
CA SER A 219 -0.37 15.25 -13.32
C SER A 219 1.06 15.44 -13.86
N PRO A 220 1.43 14.84 -15.00
CA PRO A 220 2.71 15.12 -15.65
C PRO A 220 2.90 16.60 -16.02
N SER A 221 1.81 17.36 -16.18
CA SER A 221 1.86 18.81 -16.42
C SER A 221 2.38 19.60 -15.21
N SER A 222 2.27 19.05 -13.99
CA SER A 222 2.77 19.67 -12.77
C SER A 222 4.29 19.83 -12.80
N LEU A 223 5.00 18.95 -13.53
CA LEU A 223 6.44 19.03 -13.76
C LEU A 223 6.86 20.28 -14.54
N ASP A 224 5.94 20.86 -15.31
CA ASP A 224 6.17 22.09 -16.08
C ASP A 224 5.87 23.36 -15.28
N HIS A 225 5.37 23.24 -14.05
CA HIS A 225 5.03 24.38 -13.20
C HIS A 225 6.28 25.23 -12.90
N PRO A 226 6.22 26.57 -13.08
CA PRO A 226 7.41 27.43 -13.03
C PRO A 226 8.12 27.42 -11.68
N LYS A 227 7.38 27.35 -10.55
CA LYS A 227 7.98 27.25 -9.22
C LYS A 227 8.69 25.91 -9.00
N LEU A 228 8.17 24.82 -9.56
CA LEU A 228 8.78 23.50 -9.44
C LEU A 228 10.05 23.42 -10.30
N ARG A 229 10.04 24.02 -11.49
CA ARG A 229 11.24 24.20 -12.32
C ARG A 229 12.30 25.06 -11.63
N ALA A 230 11.90 26.15 -10.97
CA ALA A 230 12.81 26.97 -10.18
C ALA A 230 13.41 26.19 -9.00
N PHE A 231 12.60 25.38 -8.32
CA PHE A 231 13.06 24.46 -7.27
C PHE A 231 14.09 23.47 -7.82
N PHE A 232 13.82 22.78 -8.94
CA PHE A 232 14.78 21.86 -9.57
C PHE A 232 16.09 22.56 -9.93
N HIS A 233 16.02 23.77 -10.49
CA HIS A 233 17.20 24.56 -10.78
C HIS A 233 17.99 24.91 -9.50
N GLN A 234 17.30 25.24 -8.41
CA GLN A 234 17.92 25.58 -7.13
C GLN A 234 18.60 24.37 -6.47
N VAL A 235 18.03 23.16 -6.59
CA VAL A 235 18.64 21.92 -6.07
C VAL A 235 19.67 21.31 -7.02
N GLY A 236 19.97 21.96 -8.15
CA GLY A 236 20.99 21.52 -9.09
C GLY A 236 20.56 20.37 -10.02
N LEU A 237 19.24 20.16 -10.20
CA LEU A 237 18.69 19.21 -11.17
C LEU A 237 18.54 19.86 -12.55
N PRO A 238 18.84 19.11 -13.64
CA PRO A 238 18.64 19.61 -14.99
C PRO A 238 17.15 19.85 -15.27
N ALA A 239 16.85 20.75 -16.21
CA ALA A 239 15.48 20.95 -16.69
C ALA A 239 14.86 19.62 -17.12
N LEU A 240 13.78 19.23 -16.45
CA LEU A 240 13.07 17.99 -16.74
C LEU A 240 12.36 18.11 -18.07
N SER A 241 12.55 17.12 -18.94
CA SER A 241 11.66 16.93 -20.08
C SER A 241 10.64 15.85 -19.72
N PRO A 242 9.33 16.17 -19.71
CA PRO A 242 8.29 15.16 -19.56
C PRO A 242 8.42 14.02 -20.56
N ARG A 243 9.01 14.30 -21.74
CA ARG A 243 9.32 13.30 -22.78
C ARG A 243 10.37 12.26 -22.35
N ARG A 244 11.37 12.63 -21.53
CA ARG A 244 12.37 11.68 -21.01
C ARG A 244 11.76 10.79 -19.91
N LEU A 245 10.91 11.36 -19.06
CA LEU A 245 10.22 10.64 -17.99
C LEU A 245 9.17 9.67 -18.55
N LEU A 246 8.25 10.15 -19.38
CA LEU A 246 7.16 9.35 -19.98
C LEU A 246 7.58 8.53 -21.22
N GLY A 247 8.87 8.46 -21.50
CA GLY A 247 9.45 7.68 -22.59
C GLY A 247 10.47 6.68 -22.04
N PRO A 248 11.78 6.88 -22.24
CA PRO A 248 12.80 5.88 -21.88
C PRO A 248 12.77 5.41 -20.42
N ILE A 249 12.50 6.31 -19.47
CA ILE A 249 12.47 5.95 -18.03
C ILE A 249 11.25 5.06 -17.74
N LEU A 250 10.06 5.46 -18.21
CA LEU A 250 8.85 4.66 -18.09
C LEU A 250 8.99 3.30 -18.80
N ASP A 251 9.52 3.28 -20.02
CA ASP A 251 9.70 2.05 -20.80
C ASP A 251 10.67 1.08 -20.09
N SER A 252 11.76 1.59 -19.52
CA SER A 252 12.70 0.79 -18.72
C SER A 252 12.02 0.23 -17.47
N ARG A 253 11.31 1.07 -16.71
CA ARG A 253 10.60 0.65 -15.49
C ARG A 253 9.52 -0.38 -15.77
N PHE A 254 8.76 -0.17 -16.83
CA PHE A 254 7.76 -1.11 -17.29
C PHE A 254 8.39 -2.44 -17.69
N HIS A 255 9.48 -2.41 -18.45
CA HIS A 255 10.17 -3.63 -18.87
C HIS A 255 10.67 -4.43 -17.66
N ASP A 256 11.38 -3.78 -16.74
CA ASP A 256 11.92 -4.41 -15.54
C ASP A 256 10.79 -5.03 -14.69
N ALA A 257 9.74 -4.25 -14.42
CA ALA A 257 8.59 -4.72 -13.63
C ALA A 257 7.81 -5.85 -14.33
N ASN A 258 7.69 -5.80 -15.66
CA ASN A 258 6.99 -6.82 -16.45
C ASN A 258 7.78 -8.14 -16.51
N VAL A 259 9.11 -8.08 -16.65
CA VAL A 259 9.95 -9.28 -16.60
C VAL A 259 9.89 -9.92 -15.22
N GLU A 260 9.96 -9.12 -14.15
CA GLU A 260 9.82 -9.62 -12.79
C GLU A 260 8.44 -10.26 -12.54
N SER A 261 7.35 -9.58 -12.91
CA SER A 261 5.99 -10.09 -12.70
C SER A 261 5.71 -11.35 -13.53
N ALA A 262 6.21 -11.43 -14.76
CA ALA A 262 6.10 -12.60 -15.62
C ALA A 262 6.86 -13.79 -15.03
N THR A 263 8.09 -13.58 -14.55
CA THR A 263 8.90 -14.63 -13.92
C THR A 263 8.21 -15.18 -12.68
N ARG A 264 7.72 -14.29 -11.79
CA ARG A 264 6.99 -14.70 -10.57
C ARG A 264 5.70 -15.47 -10.88
N SER A 265 5.01 -15.10 -11.95
CA SER A 265 3.79 -15.81 -12.39
C SER A 265 4.13 -17.19 -12.96
N LEU A 266 5.21 -17.30 -13.72
CA LEU A 266 5.67 -18.55 -14.32
C LEU A 266 6.21 -19.54 -13.29
N ASP A 267 6.88 -19.06 -12.23
CA ASP A 267 7.42 -19.90 -11.16
C ASP A 267 6.33 -20.50 -10.24
N ALA A 268 5.14 -19.89 -10.21
CA ALA A 268 4.05 -20.34 -9.34
C ALA A 268 3.37 -21.61 -9.87
N PRO A 269 3.13 -22.64 -9.03
CA PRO A 269 2.56 -23.91 -9.50
C PRO A 269 1.12 -23.76 -10.02
N PHE A 270 0.36 -22.83 -9.46
CA PHE A 270 -0.97 -22.43 -9.89
C PHE A 270 -1.22 -20.99 -9.45
N PHE A 271 -2.26 -20.36 -9.98
CA PHE A 271 -2.61 -18.98 -9.70
C PHE A 271 -4.12 -18.74 -9.83
N GLN A 272 -4.59 -17.60 -9.34
CA GLN A 272 -5.93 -17.09 -9.63
C GLN A 272 -5.79 -15.82 -10.47
N LEU A 273 -6.58 -15.73 -11.54
CA LEU A 273 -6.68 -14.51 -12.33
C LEU A 273 -7.61 -13.51 -11.62
N ASP A 274 -7.14 -12.28 -11.46
CA ASP A 274 -7.88 -11.17 -10.87
C ASP A 274 -8.16 -10.14 -11.97
N THR A 275 -9.43 -9.76 -12.18
CA THR A 275 -9.80 -8.79 -13.20
C THR A 275 -10.82 -7.77 -12.70
N ALA A 276 -10.61 -6.48 -12.94
CA ALA A 276 -11.51 -5.42 -12.49
C ALA A 276 -11.68 -4.32 -13.55
N GLY A 277 -12.68 -3.46 -13.36
CA GLY A 277 -12.91 -2.29 -14.23
C GLY A 277 -13.89 -2.56 -15.37
N TRP A 278 -14.63 -3.66 -15.30
CA TRP A 278 -15.56 -4.10 -16.33
C TRP A 278 -16.92 -3.37 -16.29
N ASN A 279 -17.32 -2.84 -15.12
CA ASN A 279 -18.62 -2.23 -14.88
C ASN A 279 -18.54 -0.75 -14.47
N THR A 280 -17.74 0.07 -15.16
CA THR A 280 -17.73 1.50 -14.89
C THR A 280 -18.89 2.17 -15.62
N ALA A 281 -19.98 2.42 -14.89
CA ALA A 281 -21.08 3.26 -15.34
C ALA A 281 -20.69 4.74 -15.20
N SER A 282 -19.70 5.18 -15.99
CA SER A 282 -19.44 6.59 -16.23
C SER A 282 -19.89 6.90 -17.66
N GLU A 283 -20.26 8.15 -17.94
CA GLU A 283 -20.48 8.68 -19.30
C GLU A 283 -19.28 8.47 -20.24
N ALA A 284 -18.15 8.03 -19.69
CA ALA A 284 -16.99 7.54 -20.42
C ALA A 284 -17.31 6.37 -21.37
N GLU A 285 -17.09 6.59 -22.67
CA GLU A 285 -17.16 5.56 -23.73
C GLU A 285 -16.20 4.37 -23.50
N GLN A 286 -15.11 4.56 -22.74
CA GLN A 286 -14.08 3.54 -22.49
C GLN A 286 -13.73 3.42 -21.00
N SER A 287 -13.50 2.19 -20.54
CA SER A 287 -13.08 1.84 -19.18
C SER A 287 -11.68 1.23 -19.16
N LEU A 288 -10.93 1.49 -18.08
CA LEU A 288 -9.66 0.82 -17.81
C LEU A 288 -9.93 -0.53 -17.15
N ILE A 289 -9.49 -1.59 -17.80
CA ILE A 289 -9.53 -2.95 -17.28
C ILE A 289 -8.14 -3.28 -16.73
N SER A 290 -8.12 -3.76 -15.49
CA SER A 290 -6.92 -4.29 -14.85
C SER A 290 -6.98 -5.82 -14.80
N LEU A 291 -5.85 -6.45 -15.10
CA LEU A 291 -5.61 -7.88 -14.92
C LEU A 291 -4.39 -8.05 -14.01
N ALA A 292 -4.58 -8.81 -12.93
CA ALA A 292 -3.55 -9.19 -11.99
C ALA A 292 -3.60 -10.69 -11.72
N VAL A 293 -2.56 -11.22 -11.08
CA VAL A 293 -2.43 -12.64 -10.78
C VAL A 293 -2.17 -12.80 -9.29
N ASN A 294 -3.07 -13.50 -8.61
CA ASN A 294 -2.88 -13.86 -7.21
C ASN A 294 -2.14 -15.18 -7.12
N LEU A 295 -1.08 -15.21 -6.32
CA LEU A 295 -0.20 -16.34 -6.17
C LEU A 295 -0.46 -17.07 -4.84
N PRO A 296 -0.23 -18.40 -4.76
CA PRO A 296 -0.51 -19.19 -3.57
C PRO A 296 0.36 -18.87 -2.35
N ASN A 297 1.36 -18.00 -2.50
CA ASN A 297 2.15 -17.44 -1.39
C ASN A 297 1.52 -16.15 -0.82
N GLY A 298 0.30 -15.78 -1.25
CA GLY A 298 -0.40 -14.58 -0.81
C GLY A 298 0.07 -13.28 -1.46
N THR A 299 0.98 -13.35 -2.44
CA THR A 299 1.38 -12.17 -3.21
C THR A 299 0.55 -12.00 -4.46
N THR A 300 0.38 -10.77 -4.91
CA THR A 300 -0.27 -10.44 -6.18
C THR A 300 0.74 -9.74 -7.07
N VAL A 301 0.71 -10.09 -8.36
CA VAL A 301 1.53 -9.44 -9.38
C VAL A 301 0.64 -8.89 -10.47
N PHE A 302 0.98 -7.70 -10.97
CA PHE A 302 0.20 -7.08 -12.03
C PHE A 302 0.58 -7.71 -13.38
N HIS A 303 -0.43 -7.98 -14.22
CA HIS A 303 -0.23 -8.65 -15.50
C HIS A 303 -0.47 -7.71 -16.68
N ARG A 304 -1.58 -6.97 -16.67
CA ARG A 304 -1.94 -6.14 -17.82
C ARG A 304 -2.93 -5.04 -17.43
N ALA A 305 -2.75 -3.86 -18.00
CA ALA A 305 -3.76 -2.82 -18.07
C ALA A 305 -4.20 -2.67 -19.53
N MET A 306 -5.50 -2.48 -19.78
CA MET A 306 -6.00 -2.21 -21.13
C MET A 306 -7.21 -1.29 -21.10
N LEU A 307 -7.35 -0.45 -22.12
CA LEU A 307 -8.58 0.28 -22.37
C LEU A 307 -9.53 -0.56 -23.22
N ALA A 308 -10.79 -0.66 -22.78
CA ALA A 308 -11.85 -1.30 -23.54
C ALA A 308 -13.09 -0.41 -23.59
N ALA A 309 -13.98 -0.71 -24.54
CA ALA A 309 -15.29 -0.06 -24.59
C ALA A 309 -16.03 -0.29 -23.25
N SER A 310 -16.62 0.78 -22.74
CA SER A 310 -17.51 0.70 -21.57
C SER A 310 -18.60 -0.31 -21.87
N ARG A 311 -18.83 -1.23 -20.94
CA ARG A 311 -19.79 -2.34 -21.09
C ARG A 311 -19.54 -3.26 -22.31
N ALA A 312 -18.28 -3.67 -22.56
CA ALA A 312 -17.97 -4.66 -23.59
C ALA A 312 -18.91 -5.92 -23.56
N PRO A 313 -19.03 -6.75 -24.62
CA PRO A 313 -19.85 -7.98 -24.61
C PRO A 313 -19.26 -9.15 -23.82
N SER A 314 -20.09 -10.10 -23.34
CA SER A 314 -19.64 -11.22 -22.49
C SER A 314 -18.55 -12.05 -23.15
N ASP A 315 -18.71 -12.30 -24.44
CA ASP A 315 -17.83 -13.17 -25.20
C ASP A 315 -16.44 -12.52 -25.34
N TYR A 316 -16.37 -11.20 -25.50
CA TYR A 316 -15.09 -10.46 -25.48
C TYR A 316 -14.35 -10.59 -24.14
N ALA A 317 -15.06 -10.56 -23.00
CA ALA A 317 -14.38 -10.76 -21.71
C ALA A 317 -13.87 -12.21 -21.57
N GLU A 318 -14.66 -13.17 -22.05
CA GLU A 318 -14.26 -14.57 -22.07
C GLU A 318 -12.98 -14.79 -22.91
N ASP A 319 -12.89 -14.16 -24.08
CA ASP A 319 -11.70 -14.18 -24.94
C ASP A 319 -10.48 -13.56 -24.25
N VAL A 320 -10.66 -12.39 -23.61
CA VAL A 320 -9.59 -11.71 -22.86
C VAL A 320 -9.10 -12.59 -21.70
N PHE A 321 -10.01 -13.27 -20.99
CA PHE A 321 -9.63 -14.17 -19.90
C PHE A 321 -8.86 -15.39 -20.42
N ARG A 322 -9.29 -15.99 -21.54
CA ARG A 322 -8.60 -17.12 -22.17
C ARG A 322 -7.21 -16.74 -22.64
N ASP A 323 -7.07 -15.60 -23.31
CA ASP A 323 -5.78 -15.05 -23.76
C ASP A 323 -4.84 -14.85 -22.56
N ALA A 324 -5.31 -14.16 -21.51
CA ALA A 324 -4.52 -13.93 -20.31
C ALA A 324 -4.07 -15.26 -19.66
N ILE A 325 -4.98 -16.23 -19.50
CA ILE A 325 -4.65 -17.55 -18.93
C ILE A 325 -3.62 -18.27 -19.79
N ALA A 326 -3.78 -18.29 -21.12
CA ALA A 326 -2.86 -18.94 -22.03
C ALA A 326 -1.46 -18.32 -21.95
N ASN A 327 -1.38 -16.98 -21.92
CA ASN A 327 -0.13 -16.23 -21.83
C ASN A 327 0.59 -16.47 -20.48
N ILE A 328 -0.13 -16.40 -19.36
CA ILE A 328 0.45 -16.58 -18.02
C ILE A 328 0.90 -18.03 -17.78
N SER A 329 0.11 -19.00 -18.26
CA SER A 329 0.35 -20.42 -17.99
C SER A 329 1.24 -21.13 -18.99
N SER A 330 1.77 -20.41 -19.99
CA SER A 330 2.49 -20.99 -21.14
C SER A 330 1.68 -22.11 -21.83
N GLY A 331 0.38 -21.88 -22.00
CA GLY A 331 -0.57 -22.84 -22.60
C GLY A 331 -1.16 -23.89 -21.64
N SER A 332 -0.78 -23.87 -20.36
CA SER A 332 -1.22 -24.86 -19.37
C SER A 332 -2.38 -24.37 -18.49
N ALA A 333 -3.59 -24.32 -19.05
CA ALA A 333 -4.78 -23.74 -18.40
C ALA A 333 -5.13 -24.34 -17.02
N HIS A 334 -4.70 -25.57 -16.72
CA HIS A 334 -4.89 -26.23 -15.42
C HIS A 334 -4.18 -25.54 -14.24
N ARG A 335 -3.21 -24.66 -14.54
CA ARG A 335 -2.52 -23.80 -13.56
C ARG A 335 -3.42 -22.67 -13.07
N CYS A 336 -4.42 -22.26 -13.83
CA CYS A 336 -5.43 -21.31 -13.36
C CYS A 336 -6.42 -22.05 -12.46
N ALA A 337 -6.39 -21.75 -11.16
CA ALA A 337 -7.31 -22.29 -10.16
C ALA A 337 -8.69 -21.61 -10.22
N GLY A 338 -8.78 -20.42 -10.80
CA GLY A 338 -10.03 -19.67 -10.85
C GLY A 338 -9.84 -18.21 -11.24
N ILE A 339 -10.97 -17.52 -11.41
CA ILE A 339 -11.03 -16.09 -11.76
C ILE A 339 -11.84 -15.34 -10.70
N VAL A 340 -11.34 -14.21 -10.22
CA VAL A 340 -12.15 -13.22 -9.49
C VAL A 340 -12.38 -12.02 -10.40
N ALA A 341 -13.64 -11.66 -10.61
CA ALA A 341 -13.97 -10.48 -11.40
C ALA A 341 -15.20 -9.73 -10.88
N ASP A 342 -15.31 -8.47 -11.27
CA ASP A 342 -16.56 -7.73 -11.13
C ASP A 342 -17.73 -8.54 -11.71
N ARG A 343 -18.91 -8.44 -11.12
CA ARG A 343 -20.20 -8.98 -11.57
C ARG A 343 -20.72 -8.33 -12.87
N PHE A 344 -19.81 -7.87 -13.71
CA PHE A 344 -20.10 -7.67 -15.12
C PHE A 344 -19.98 -9.01 -15.83
N LYS A 345 -21.01 -9.41 -16.57
CA LYS A 345 -20.98 -10.65 -17.39
C LYS A 345 -20.71 -11.92 -16.58
N SER A 346 -21.54 -12.18 -15.58
CA SER A 346 -21.57 -13.49 -14.90
C SER A 346 -21.68 -14.67 -15.87
N LYS A 347 -22.12 -14.45 -17.12
CA LYS A 347 -22.11 -15.45 -18.18
C LYS A 347 -20.68 -15.92 -18.54
N ALA A 348 -19.71 -15.03 -18.73
CA ALA A 348 -18.33 -15.39 -19.06
C ALA A 348 -17.68 -16.24 -17.95
N LEU A 349 -17.81 -15.82 -16.69
CA LEU A 349 -17.30 -16.58 -15.54
C LEU A 349 -17.94 -17.98 -15.45
N ARG A 350 -19.27 -18.06 -15.58
CA ARG A 350 -20.02 -19.33 -15.55
C ARG A 350 -19.65 -20.24 -16.72
N ASN A 351 -19.50 -19.69 -17.93
CA ASN A 351 -19.09 -20.44 -19.12
C ASN A 351 -17.71 -21.07 -18.91
N LEU A 352 -16.73 -20.27 -18.48
CA LEU A 352 -15.37 -20.74 -18.22
C LEU A 352 -15.32 -21.80 -17.14
N GLU A 353 -16.09 -21.64 -16.07
CA GLU A 353 -16.17 -22.63 -14.99
C GLU A 353 -16.87 -23.92 -15.42
N THR A 354 -17.90 -23.83 -16.26
CA THR A 354 -18.61 -25.01 -16.80
C THR A 354 -17.71 -25.81 -17.73
N GLN A 355 -16.89 -25.13 -18.53
CA GLN A 355 -15.97 -25.78 -19.48
C GLN A 355 -14.72 -26.35 -18.81
N ASN A 356 -14.35 -25.87 -17.62
CA ASN A 356 -13.14 -26.25 -16.92
C ASN A 356 -13.48 -26.65 -15.48
N HIS A 357 -13.72 -27.94 -15.27
CA HIS A 357 -14.25 -28.45 -14.00
C HIS A 357 -13.36 -28.14 -12.78
N TRP A 358 -12.07 -27.90 -12.97
CA TRP A 358 -11.11 -27.54 -11.91
C TRP A 358 -11.09 -26.05 -11.53
N MET A 359 -11.75 -25.17 -12.31
CA MET A 359 -11.77 -23.73 -12.04
C MET A 359 -12.89 -23.34 -11.09
N VAL A 360 -12.61 -22.32 -10.28
CA VAL A 360 -13.56 -21.67 -9.37
C VAL A 360 -13.64 -20.18 -9.70
N ASN A 361 -14.74 -19.76 -10.32
CA ASN A 361 -14.90 -18.39 -10.79
C ASN A 361 -15.88 -17.63 -9.90
N VAL A 362 -15.40 -16.58 -9.24
CA VAL A 362 -16.16 -15.85 -8.21
C VAL A 362 -16.36 -14.39 -8.57
N HIS A 363 -17.46 -13.84 -8.09
CA HIS A 363 -17.74 -12.41 -8.18
C HIS A 363 -17.01 -11.64 -7.07
N CYS A 364 -16.49 -10.48 -7.43
CA CYS A 364 -15.87 -9.53 -6.51
C CYS A 364 -16.87 -9.10 -5.41
N GLN A 365 -16.55 -9.42 -4.15
CA GLN A 365 -17.42 -9.12 -3.02
C GLN A 365 -17.52 -7.63 -2.73
N LEU A 366 -16.45 -6.87 -2.96
CA LEU A 366 -16.45 -5.42 -2.82
C LEU A 366 -17.53 -4.77 -3.69
N GLN A 367 -17.65 -5.19 -4.95
CA GLN A 367 -18.74 -4.73 -5.81
C GLN A 367 -20.10 -5.24 -5.34
N GLY A 368 -20.15 -6.45 -4.77
CA GLY A 368 -21.34 -7.00 -4.14
C GLY A 368 -21.90 -6.09 -3.04
N PHE A 369 -21.02 -5.56 -2.17
CA PHE A 369 -21.34 -4.64 -1.09
C PHE A 369 -21.69 -3.25 -1.61
N HIS A 370 -20.91 -2.67 -2.54
CA HIS A 370 -21.27 -1.39 -3.17
C HIS A 370 -22.62 -1.46 -3.90
N SER A 371 -22.97 -2.62 -4.48
CA SER A 371 -24.28 -2.81 -5.11
C SER A 371 -25.43 -2.89 -4.10
N LEU A 372 -25.15 -3.17 -2.83
CA LEU A 372 -26.16 -3.21 -1.77
C LEU A 372 -26.67 -1.80 -1.48
N ILE A 373 -25.79 -0.79 -1.46
CA ILE A 373 -26.19 0.62 -1.34
C ILE A 373 -27.18 0.97 -2.46
N LYS A 374 -26.89 0.57 -3.70
CA LYS A 374 -27.81 0.79 -4.84
C LYS A 374 -29.13 0.05 -4.69
N ASP A 375 -29.13 -1.15 -4.10
CA ASP A 375 -30.37 -1.87 -3.83
C ASP A 375 -31.19 -1.17 -2.73
N PHE A 376 -30.55 -0.64 -1.69
CA PHE A 376 -31.22 0.15 -0.67
C PHE A 376 -31.83 1.42 -1.24
N THR A 377 -31.07 2.20 -2.00
CA THR A 377 -31.56 3.41 -2.67
C THR A 377 -32.75 3.11 -3.59
N ARG A 378 -32.75 1.97 -4.28
CA ARG A 378 -33.84 1.59 -5.19
C ARG A 378 -35.08 1.07 -4.46
N ASP A 379 -34.89 0.19 -3.48
CA ASP A 379 -35.96 -0.67 -2.96
C ASP A 379 -36.50 -0.21 -1.59
N LEU A 380 -35.85 0.73 -0.88
CA LEU A 380 -36.30 1.21 0.44
C LEU A 380 -36.99 2.58 0.37
N PRO A 381 -38.25 2.71 0.83
CA PRO A 381 -38.98 3.98 0.84
C PRO A 381 -38.28 5.10 1.62
N ILE A 382 -37.63 4.77 2.75
CA ILE A 382 -36.90 5.75 3.57
C ILE A 382 -35.74 6.41 2.81
N PHE A 383 -35.10 5.70 1.86
CA PHE A 383 -34.05 6.26 1.02
C PHE A 383 -34.63 7.26 0.02
N HIS A 384 -35.78 6.96 -0.59
CA HIS A 384 -36.47 7.87 -1.50
C HIS A 384 -36.94 9.14 -0.78
N SER A 385 -37.54 8.99 0.41
CA SER A 385 -37.95 10.10 1.29
C SER A 385 -36.76 11.00 1.62
N ALA A 386 -35.68 10.42 2.16
CA ALA A 386 -34.48 11.15 2.55
C ALA A 386 -33.82 11.85 1.36
N ALA A 387 -33.68 11.17 0.21
CA ALA A 387 -33.08 11.74 -0.99
C ALA A 387 -33.89 12.94 -1.52
N SER A 388 -35.21 12.78 -1.65
CA SER A 388 -36.09 13.81 -2.19
C SER A 388 -36.13 15.05 -1.29
N LYS A 389 -36.35 14.87 0.02
CA LYS A 389 -36.41 15.98 0.99
C LYS A 389 -35.07 16.71 1.09
N SER A 390 -33.96 15.98 1.16
CA SER A 390 -32.62 16.59 1.28
C SER A 390 -32.23 17.36 0.02
N SER A 391 -32.50 16.82 -1.17
CA SER A 391 -32.19 17.50 -2.43
C SER A 391 -33.01 18.77 -2.59
N ARG A 392 -34.31 18.72 -2.24
CA ARG A 392 -35.21 19.89 -2.29
C ARG A 392 -34.80 20.98 -1.30
N LEU A 393 -34.39 20.59 -0.09
CA LEU A 393 -33.85 21.51 0.91
C LEU A 393 -32.56 22.16 0.39
N ALA A 394 -31.62 21.36 -0.12
CA ALA A 394 -30.35 21.86 -0.66
C ALA A 394 -30.57 22.84 -1.82
N GLU A 395 -31.42 22.48 -2.78
CA GLU A 395 -31.74 23.32 -3.94
C GLU A 395 -32.35 24.66 -3.52
N PHE A 396 -33.27 24.67 -2.56
CA PHE A 396 -33.90 25.90 -2.08
C PHE A 396 -32.90 26.85 -1.40
N PHE A 397 -32.11 26.35 -0.43
CA PHE A 397 -31.10 27.17 0.23
C PHE A 397 -30.01 27.62 -0.74
N ASN A 398 -29.72 26.84 -1.78
CA ASN A 398 -28.75 27.21 -2.79
C ASN A 398 -29.27 28.21 -3.83
N THR A 399 -30.57 28.37 -4.01
CA THR A 399 -31.16 29.24 -5.05
C THR A 399 -31.75 30.52 -4.46
N HIS A 400 -32.41 30.43 -3.30
CA HIS A 400 -33.07 31.56 -2.66
C HIS A 400 -32.07 32.41 -1.85
N SER A 401 -31.81 33.65 -2.30
CA SER A 401 -30.75 34.51 -1.76
C SER A 401 -30.84 34.75 -0.25
N LEU A 402 -32.02 35.06 0.26
CA LEU A 402 -32.23 35.33 1.69
C LEU A 402 -32.05 34.07 2.56
N ALA A 403 -32.63 32.94 2.16
CA ALA A 403 -32.42 31.66 2.83
C ALA A 403 -30.93 31.27 2.83
N ARG A 404 -30.25 31.45 1.69
CA ARG A 404 -28.80 31.22 1.57
C ARG A 404 -28.01 32.05 2.57
N SER A 405 -28.27 33.36 2.66
CA SER A 405 -27.54 34.23 3.58
C SER A 405 -27.75 33.86 5.04
N VAL A 406 -28.96 33.43 5.42
CA VAL A 406 -29.26 32.99 6.77
C VAL A 406 -28.52 31.68 7.08
N LEU A 407 -28.54 30.72 6.17
CA LEU A 407 -27.78 29.47 6.35
C LEU A 407 -26.27 29.73 6.47
N GLN A 408 -25.70 30.55 5.58
CA GLN A 408 -24.28 30.88 5.59
C GLN A 408 -23.85 31.60 6.88
N LYS A 409 -24.72 32.46 7.43
CA LYS A 409 -24.51 33.08 8.75
C LYS A 409 -24.29 32.02 9.83
N TYR A 410 -25.15 31.01 9.91
CA TYR A 410 -25.03 29.95 10.93
C TYR A 410 -23.96 28.90 10.60
N GLN A 411 -23.66 28.65 9.33
CA GLN A 411 -22.50 27.84 8.95
C GLN A 411 -21.20 28.51 9.37
N LEU A 412 -21.05 29.83 9.17
CA LEU A 412 -19.87 30.56 9.62
C LEU A 412 -19.71 30.56 11.14
N GLN A 413 -20.82 30.64 11.88
CA GLN A 413 -20.80 30.60 13.35
C GLN A 413 -20.40 29.22 13.89
N GLU A 414 -20.93 28.13 13.32
CA GLU A 414 -20.75 26.78 13.85
C GLU A 414 -19.53 26.06 13.25
N LEU A 415 -19.28 26.26 11.96
CA LEU A 415 -18.32 25.48 11.17
C LEU A 415 -17.08 26.30 10.77
N ASN A 416 -17.05 27.61 11.04
CA ASN A 416 -15.99 28.55 10.62
C ASN A 416 -15.78 28.64 9.09
N HIS A 417 -16.72 28.13 8.30
CA HIS A 417 -16.73 28.24 6.84
C HIS A 417 -18.17 28.16 6.32
N SER A 418 -18.43 28.76 5.16
CA SER A 418 -19.73 28.68 4.46
C SER A 418 -19.53 28.00 3.11
N HIS A 419 -20.45 27.13 2.72
CA HIS A 419 -20.43 26.46 1.42
C HIS A 419 -21.85 26.24 0.91
N LEU A 420 -21.98 26.03 -0.40
CA LEU A 420 -23.24 25.59 -0.99
C LEU A 420 -23.42 24.09 -0.73
N LEU A 421 -24.66 23.66 -0.53
CA LEU A 421 -24.96 22.24 -0.33
C LEU A 421 -24.91 21.51 -1.68
N HIS A 422 -24.47 20.26 -1.74
CA HIS A 422 -24.57 19.47 -2.97
C HIS A 422 -26.04 19.16 -3.29
N CYS A 423 -26.40 19.12 -4.59
CA CYS A 423 -27.79 18.86 -5.04
C CYS A 423 -27.96 17.60 -5.92
N GLN A 424 -26.90 17.06 -6.52
CA GLN A 424 -27.03 16.01 -7.55
C GLN A 424 -26.59 14.61 -7.10
N ASN A 425 -25.59 14.53 -6.23
CA ASN A 425 -25.07 13.27 -5.73
C ASN A 425 -25.71 12.95 -4.37
N PHE A 426 -26.56 11.92 -4.33
CA PHE A 426 -27.27 11.51 -3.11
C PHE A 426 -26.36 11.39 -1.87
N ASN A 427 -25.18 10.79 -2.00
CA ASN A 427 -24.28 10.63 -0.87
C ASN A 427 -23.71 11.98 -0.40
N ALA A 428 -23.34 12.85 -1.34
CA ALA A 428 -22.82 14.18 -1.02
C ALA A 428 -23.90 15.08 -0.39
N VAL A 429 -25.12 15.07 -0.96
CA VAL A 429 -26.28 15.79 -0.40
C VAL A 429 -26.55 15.33 1.03
N LEU A 430 -26.52 14.01 1.27
CA LEU A 430 -26.78 13.43 2.57
C LEU A 430 -25.72 13.82 3.61
N ASP A 431 -24.44 13.76 3.23
CA ASP A 431 -23.32 14.15 4.08
C ASP A 431 -23.41 15.64 4.44
N ASP A 432 -23.66 16.52 3.46
CA ASP A 432 -23.77 17.97 3.67
C ASP A 432 -24.95 18.37 4.57
N VAL A 433 -26.13 17.78 4.36
CA VAL A 433 -27.33 18.10 5.15
C VAL A 433 -27.17 17.61 6.59
N ILE A 434 -26.55 16.44 6.81
CA ILE A 434 -26.24 15.97 8.16
C ILE A 434 -25.18 16.85 8.81
N PHE A 435 -24.12 17.19 8.08
CA PHE A 435 -23.05 18.04 8.57
C PHE A 435 -23.55 19.44 8.95
N SER A 436 -24.46 20.00 8.14
CA SER A 436 -25.10 21.30 8.37
C SER A 436 -26.37 21.24 9.23
N SER A 437 -26.67 20.11 9.87
CA SER A 437 -27.95 19.89 10.58
C SER A 437 -28.26 20.96 11.63
N HIS A 438 -27.28 21.31 12.46
CA HIS A 438 -27.46 22.35 13.49
C HIS A 438 -27.62 23.75 12.87
N SER A 439 -26.80 24.09 11.86
CA SER A 439 -26.91 25.37 11.14
C SER A 439 -28.27 25.51 10.43
N LEU A 440 -28.80 24.42 9.87
CA LEU A 440 -30.14 24.39 9.25
C LEU A 440 -31.26 24.58 10.28
N GLN A 441 -31.14 23.93 11.44
CA GLN A 441 -32.09 24.13 12.54
C GLN A 441 -32.08 25.58 13.04
N LEU A 442 -30.91 26.17 13.26
CA LEU A 442 -30.79 27.59 13.64
C LEU A 442 -31.32 28.53 12.55
N ALA A 443 -31.02 28.24 11.28
CA ALA A 443 -31.55 29.01 10.15
C ALA A 443 -33.08 29.00 10.11
N SER A 444 -33.72 27.86 10.41
CA SER A 444 -35.19 27.78 10.48
C SER A 444 -35.81 28.56 11.63
N LEU A 445 -35.03 28.89 12.66
CA LEU A 445 -35.45 29.66 13.82
C LEU A 445 -35.14 31.16 13.69
N ASP A 446 -34.41 31.57 12.66
CA ASP A 446 -34.05 32.96 12.40
C ASP A 446 -35.28 33.79 11.98
N GLU A 447 -35.37 35.03 12.46
CA GLU A 447 -36.51 35.91 12.19
C GLU A 447 -36.65 36.23 10.70
N ASP A 448 -35.54 36.40 9.97
CA ASP A 448 -35.57 36.69 8.54
C ASP A 448 -36.13 35.49 7.75
N PHE A 449 -35.81 34.27 8.17
CA PHE A 449 -36.33 33.05 7.56
C PHE A 449 -37.80 32.82 7.92
N LYS A 450 -38.21 33.10 9.17
CA LYS A 450 -39.63 33.03 9.56
C LYS A 450 -40.50 33.99 8.77
N LEU A 451 -40.02 35.22 8.53
CA LEU A 451 -40.71 36.18 7.68
C LEU A 451 -40.84 35.66 6.25
N LEU A 452 -39.78 35.06 5.70
CA LEU A 452 -39.82 34.42 4.38
C LEU A 452 -40.88 33.29 4.30
N CYS A 453 -41.04 32.49 5.35
CA CYS A 453 -42.07 31.44 5.41
C CYS A 453 -43.51 31.97 5.40
N LEU A 454 -43.75 33.26 5.67
CA LEU A 454 -45.08 33.86 5.54
C LEU A 454 -45.44 34.08 4.07
N ASP A 455 -44.45 34.50 3.27
CA ASP A 455 -44.64 34.90 1.87
C ASP A 455 -44.43 33.75 0.87
N ASP A 456 -43.57 32.78 1.18
CA ASP A 456 -43.23 31.65 0.31
C ASP A 456 -43.71 30.31 0.91
N SER A 457 -44.61 29.61 0.19
CA SER A 457 -45.10 28.28 0.58
C SER A 457 -44.00 27.23 0.59
N THR A 458 -43.01 27.31 -0.30
CA THR A 458 -41.87 26.39 -0.36
C THR A 458 -40.98 26.55 0.86
N ALA A 459 -40.73 27.80 1.28
CA ALA A 459 -39.97 28.10 2.48
C ALA A 459 -40.65 27.52 3.73
N ARG A 460 -41.99 27.60 3.79
CA ARG A 460 -42.79 27.01 4.87
C ARG A 460 -42.66 25.48 4.93
N GLU A 461 -42.84 24.80 3.81
CA GLU A 461 -42.67 23.34 3.73
C GLU A 461 -41.26 22.90 4.14
N ILE A 462 -40.22 23.64 3.76
CA ILE A 462 -38.84 23.35 4.15
C ILE A 462 -38.61 23.58 5.64
N SER A 463 -39.18 24.64 6.20
CA SER A 463 -39.15 24.87 7.65
C SER A 463 -39.82 23.72 8.41
N GLU A 464 -40.94 23.19 7.91
CA GLU A 464 -41.61 22.03 8.48
C GLU A 464 -40.72 20.78 8.43
N PHE A 465 -40.00 20.54 7.32
CA PHE A 465 -39.05 19.43 7.23
C PHE A 465 -37.93 19.55 8.26
N ILE A 466 -37.34 20.74 8.41
CA ILE A 466 -36.25 21.00 9.34
C ILE A 466 -36.71 20.85 10.80
N GLN A 467 -37.96 21.20 11.10
CA GLN A 467 -38.50 21.10 12.46
C GLN A 467 -39.04 19.69 12.79
N ASP A 468 -39.28 18.84 11.79
CA ASP A 468 -39.75 17.46 12.00
C ASP A 468 -38.62 16.54 12.52
N PRO A 469 -38.69 16.03 13.76
CA PRO A 469 -37.69 15.10 14.28
C PRO A 469 -37.62 13.79 13.49
N ARG A 470 -38.72 13.39 12.82
CA ARG A 470 -38.76 12.16 12.01
C ARG A 470 -37.88 12.29 10.77
N PHE A 471 -37.84 13.46 10.15
CA PHE A 471 -36.96 13.72 9.01
C PHE A 471 -35.49 13.48 9.39
N TRP A 472 -35.02 14.05 10.50
CA TRP A 472 -33.64 13.87 10.96
C TRP A 472 -33.33 12.42 11.35
N ASN A 473 -34.28 11.72 11.99
CA ASN A 473 -34.12 10.31 12.31
C ASN A 473 -34.04 9.42 11.06
N GLU A 474 -34.89 9.64 10.05
CA GLU A 474 -34.83 8.96 8.74
C GLU A 474 -33.49 9.23 8.05
N LEU A 475 -33.06 10.49 8.02
CA LEU A 475 -31.81 10.92 7.40
C LEU A 475 -30.59 10.26 8.05
N GLN A 476 -30.54 10.28 9.39
CA GLN A 476 -29.48 9.66 10.16
C GLN A 476 -29.47 8.13 9.99
N ALA A 477 -30.64 7.49 9.91
CA ALA A 477 -30.75 6.06 9.66
C ALA A 477 -30.14 5.70 8.30
N VAL A 478 -30.57 6.40 7.24
CA VAL A 478 -30.09 6.21 5.87
C VAL A 478 -28.57 6.41 5.79
N HIS A 479 -28.05 7.53 6.30
CA HIS A 479 -26.62 7.82 6.34
C HIS A 479 -25.82 6.77 7.12
N SER A 480 -26.30 6.38 8.30
CA SER A 480 -25.63 5.36 9.11
C SER A 480 -25.57 4.01 8.41
N LEU A 481 -26.57 3.64 7.59
CA LEU A 481 -26.55 2.39 6.83
C LEU A 481 -25.58 2.46 5.65
N VAL A 482 -25.52 3.59 4.94
CA VAL A 482 -24.54 3.84 3.87
C VAL A 482 -23.12 3.76 4.42
N LYS A 483 -22.81 4.52 5.49
CA LYS A 483 -21.48 4.52 6.12
C LYS A 483 -21.09 3.15 6.67
N LEU A 484 -22.04 2.36 7.18
CA LEU A 484 -21.78 0.98 7.63
C LEU A 484 -21.28 0.10 6.47
N VAL A 485 -21.96 0.14 5.32
CA VAL A 485 -21.57 -0.66 4.14
C VAL A 485 -20.26 -0.14 3.54
N GLU A 486 -20.07 1.18 3.47
CA GLU A 486 -18.84 1.81 3.01
C GLU A 486 -17.64 1.46 3.91
N ALA A 487 -17.81 1.51 5.22
CA ALA A 487 -16.75 1.14 6.17
C ALA A 487 -16.32 -0.33 5.99
N MET A 488 -17.26 -1.26 5.88
CA MET A 488 -16.94 -2.66 5.57
C MET A 488 -16.28 -2.81 4.21
N SER A 489 -16.69 -2.02 3.21
CA SER A 489 -16.10 -2.05 1.87
C SER A 489 -14.66 -1.55 1.86
N LYS A 490 -14.35 -0.48 2.61
CA LYS A 490 -12.98 0.03 2.80
C LYS A 490 -12.08 -1.00 3.48
N GLU A 491 -12.59 -1.69 4.50
CA GLU A 491 -11.87 -2.78 5.16
C GLU A 491 -11.58 -3.93 4.18
N MET A 492 -12.53 -4.28 3.32
CA MET A 492 -12.32 -5.30 2.29
C MET A 492 -11.28 -4.89 1.23
N GLU A 493 -11.23 -3.61 0.83
CA GLU A 493 -10.20 -3.09 -0.07
C GLU A 493 -8.80 -3.23 0.55
N ALA A 494 -8.68 -2.91 1.84
CA ALA A 494 -7.42 -2.98 2.57
C ALA A 494 -6.97 -4.43 2.84
N GLU A 495 -7.87 -5.30 3.26
CA GLU A 495 -7.54 -6.66 3.72
C GLU A 495 -7.56 -7.72 2.61
N ARG A 496 -8.26 -7.44 1.50
CA ARG A 496 -8.45 -8.36 0.37
C ARG A 496 -8.81 -9.79 0.79
N PRO A 497 -10.03 -9.96 1.31
CA PRO A 497 -10.43 -11.22 1.93
C PRO A 497 -10.32 -12.41 0.99
N LEU A 498 -10.07 -13.58 1.57
CA LEU A 498 -10.07 -14.87 0.87
C LEU A 498 -11.51 -15.42 0.81
N ILE A 499 -11.79 -16.32 -0.13
CA ILE A 499 -13.17 -16.82 -0.34
C ILE A 499 -13.73 -17.56 0.88
N GLY A 500 -12.89 -18.12 1.75
CA GLY A 500 -13.31 -18.72 3.03
C GLY A 500 -13.84 -17.70 4.05
N GLN A 501 -13.50 -16.41 3.89
CA GLN A 501 -13.97 -15.33 4.75
C GLN A 501 -15.33 -14.78 4.32
N CYS A 502 -15.81 -15.12 3.12
CA CYS A 502 -17.06 -14.56 2.60
C CYS A 502 -18.26 -14.84 3.51
N LEU A 503 -18.46 -16.08 3.96
CA LEU A 503 -19.59 -16.41 4.84
C LEU A 503 -19.56 -15.61 6.15
N PRO A 504 -18.46 -15.61 6.93
CA PRO A 504 -18.31 -14.74 8.10
C PRO A 504 -18.57 -13.25 7.82
N LEU A 505 -18.06 -12.71 6.71
CA LEU A 505 -18.25 -11.30 6.34
C LEU A 505 -19.73 -10.94 6.11
N TRP A 506 -20.49 -11.83 5.45
CA TRP A 506 -21.92 -11.64 5.26
C TRP A 506 -22.71 -11.79 6.57
N ASP A 507 -22.28 -12.66 7.48
CA ASP A 507 -22.88 -12.80 8.81
C ASP A 507 -22.61 -11.58 9.70
N GLU A 508 -21.42 -10.99 9.59
CA GLU A 508 -21.09 -9.72 10.25
C GLU A 508 -21.97 -8.59 9.74
N LEU A 509 -22.14 -8.48 8.41
CA LEU A 509 -23.05 -7.49 7.81
C LEU A 509 -24.48 -7.67 8.33
N ARG A 510 -25.02 -8.90 8.31
CA ARG A 510 -26.36 -9.21 8.86
C ARG A 510 -26.48 -8.78 10.31
N SER A 511 -25.46 -9.05 11.13
CA SER A 511 -25.45 -8.69 12.54
C SER A 511 -25.44 -7.17 12.75
N LYS A 512 -24.62 -6.45 11.99
CA LYS A 512 -24.56 -4.98 12.00
C LYS A 512 -25.88 -4.36 11.52
N VAL A 513 -26.50 -4.91 10.47
CA VAL A 513 -27.82 -4.48 9.97
C VAL A 513 -28.93 -4.72 11.01
N LYS A 514 -28.93 -5.87 11.69
CA LYS A 514 -29.89 -6.14 12.78
C LYS A 514 -29.75 -5.14 13.93
N SER A 515 -28.51 -4.82 14.30
CA SER A 515 -28.25 -3.79 15.33
C SER A 515 -28.70 -2.40 14.87
N TRP A 516 -28.52 -2.07 13.59
CA TRP A 516 -29.02 -0.84 12.98
C TRP A 516 -30.56 -0.78 12.99
N LEU A 517 -31.24 -1.87 12.65
CA LEU A 517 -32.71 -1.96 12.72
C LEU A 517 -33.24 -1.72 14.14
N ALA A 518 -32.59 -2.32 15.14
CA ALA A 518 -32.94 -2.11 16.55
C ALA A 518 -32.74 -0.67 17.01
N LYS A 519 -31.73 0.04 16.47
CA LYS A 519 -31.42 1.44 16.82
C LYS A 519 -32.46 2.43 16.31
N PHE A 520 -32.92 2.26 15.06
CA PHE A 520 -33.78 3.25 14.40
C PHE A 520 -35.28 2.91 14.39
N ASN A 521 -35.65 1.73 14.91
CA ASN A 521 -37.04 1.25 15.04
C ASN A 521 -37.87 1.41 13.74
N ILE A 522 -37.30 0.98 12.62
CA ILE A 522 -37.88 1.17 11.29
C ILE A 522 -38.87 0.02 11.00
N GLU A 523 -40.12 0.37 10.69
CA GLU A 523 -41.18 -0.60 10.36
C GLU A 523 -40.83 -1.49 9.15
N ALA A 524 -39.91 -1.04 8.28
CA ALA A 524 -39.41 -1.74 7.09
C ALA A 524 -38.33 -2.81 7.35
N ALA A 525 -38.23 -3.37 8.56
CA ALA A 525 -37.22 -4.37 8.92
C ALA A 525 -37.19 -5.59 7.97
N ILE A 526 -38.38 -6.09 7.60
CA ILE A 526 -38.53 -7.23 6.67
C ILE A 526 -37.98 -6.89 5.28
N ASP A 527 -38.15 -5.66 4.82
CA ASP A 527 -37.69 -5.25 3.49
C ASP A 527 -36.16 -5.15 3.43
N VAL A 528 -35.53 -4.64 4.50
CA VAL A 528 -34.06 -4.55 4.60
C VAL A 528 -33.42 -5.93 4.60
N ASP A 529 -33.89 -6.84 5.45
CA ASP A 529 -33.40 -8.24 5.50
C ASP A 529 -33.59 -8.93 4.15
N ARG A 530 -34.75 -8.74 3.50
CA ARG A 530 -35.02 -9.29 2.17
C ARG A 530 -34.05 -8.76 1.11
N ILE A 531 -33.67 -7.48 1.15
CA ILE A 531 -32.70 -6.89 0.21
C ILE A 531 -31.31 -7.48 0.44
N VAL A 532 -30.86 -7.56 1.70
CA VAL A 532 -29.57 -8.16 2.06
C VAL A 532 -29.51 -9.62 1.62
N GLU A 533 -30.53 -10.43 1.91
CA GLU A 533 -30.58 -11.84 1.51
C GLU A 533 -30.66 -12.02 -0.01
N ARG A 534 -31.42 -11.17 -0.71
CA ARG A 534 -31.47 -11.19 -2.18
C ARG A 534 -30.09 -10.89 -2.76
N ARG A 535 -29.34 -9.97 -2.16
CA ARG A 535 -27.97 -9.63 -2.59
C ARG A 535 -26.96 -10.73 -2.23
N PHE A 536 -27.08 -11.35 -1.06
CA PHE A 536 -26.30 -12.51 -0.65
C PHE A 536 -26.46 -13.66 -1.66
N LYS A 537 -27.69 -14.10 -1.93
CA LYS A 537 -27.99 -15.19 -2.88
C LYS A 537 -27.45 -14.93 -4.29
N LYS A 538 -27.43 -13.66 -4.69
CA LYS A 538 -26.91 -13.20 -5.98
C LYS A 538 -25.39 -13.27 -6.10
N ASN A 539 -24.66 -13.28 -4.98
CA ASN A 539 -23.20 -13.31 -4.92
C ASN A 539 -22.64 -14.66 -4.45
N TYR A 540 -23.41 -15.41 -3.66
CA TYR A 540 -23.01 -16.68 -3.07
C TYR A 540 -22.45 -17.65 -4.12
N HIS A 541 -21.35 -18.29 -3.75
CA HIS A 541 -20.70 -19.33 -4.53
C HIS A 541 -20.43 -20.54 -3.62
N PRO A 542 -20.68 -21.79 -4.07
CA PRO A 542 -20.39 -23.01 -3.30
C PRO A 542 -18.96 -23.09 -2.74
N ALA A 543 -18.00 -22.43 -3.40
CA ALA A 543 -16.62 -22.39 -2.94
C ALA A 543 -16.41 -21.67 -1.60
N TRP A 544 -17.35 -20.82 -1.17
CA TRP A 544 -17.25 -20.16 0.12
C TRP A 544 -17.39 -21.15 1.27
N SER A 545 -18.39 -22.04 1.21
CA SER A 545 -18.58 -23.07 2.24
C SER A 545 -17.43 -24.07 2.23
N ALA A 546 -17.00 -24.52 1.05
CA ALA A 546 -15.88 -25.46 0.95
C ALA A 546 -14.57 -24.85 1.48
N ALA A 547 -14.21 -23.63 1.09
CA ALA A 547 -13.01 -22.98 1.58
C ALA A 547 -13.08 -22.71 3.10
N PHE A 548 -14.25 -22.33 3.62
CA PHE A 548 -14.46 -22.13 5.06
C PHE A 548 -14.25 -23.42 5.88
N ILE A 549 -14.66 -24.57 5.35
CA ILE A 549 -14.48 -25.87 6.00
C ILE A 549 -13.06 -26.41 5.87
N LEU A 550 -12.39 -26.12 4.76
CA LEU A 550 -11.05 -26.65 4.47
C LEU A 550 -9.93 -25.78 5.05
N ASP A 551 -10.18 -24.53 5.38
CA ASP A 551 -9.15 -23.64 5.94
C ASP A 551 -8.97 -23.91 7.45
N PRO A 552 -7.78 -24.36 7.90
CA PRO A 552 -7.50 -24.58 9.31
C PRO A 552 -7.70 -23.34 10.20
N LEU A 553 -7.72 -22.14 9.61
CA LEU A 553 -8.01 -20.89 10.30
C LEU A 553 -9.37 -20.89 11.01
N TYR A 554 -10.39 -21.58 10.47
CA TYR A 554 -11.75 -21.58 11.03
C TYR A 554 -12.08 -22.80 11.89
N LEU A 555 -11.10 -23.66 12.18
CA LEU A 555 -11.34 -24.81 13.04
C LEU A 555 -11.86 -24.37 14.40
N THR A 556 -12.85 -25.09 14.90
CA THR A 556 -13.41 -24.86 16.22
C THR A 556 -13.01 -25.97 17.17
N LYS A 557 -12.66 -25.58 18.39
CA LYS A 557 -12.36 -26.51 19.46
C LYS A 557 -13.67 -27.16 19.93
N ASP A 558 -13.72 -28.48 19.91
CA ASP A 558 -14.83 -29.25 20.45
C ASP A 558 -14.68 -29.48 21.97
N ALA A 559 -15.65 -30.16 22.58
CA ALA A 559 -15.60 -30.47 24.01
C ALA A 559 -14.45 -31.44 24.38
N SER A 560 -13.96 -32.24 23.42
CA SER A 560 -12.81 -33.13 23.62
C SER A 560 -11.46 -32.42 23.50
N GLY A 561 -11.47 -31.15 23.09
CA GLY A 561 -10.29 -30.33 22.88
C GLY A 561 -9.66 -30.45 21.50
N LYS A 562 -10.26 -31.22 20.58
CA LYS A 562 -9.87 -31.35 19.18
C LYS A 562 -10.33 -30.15 18.37
N TYR A 563 -9.55 -29.77 17.36
CA TYR A 563 -9.89 -28.68 16.45
C TYR A 563 -10.52 -29.25 15.19
N LEU A 564 -11.84 -29.11 15.07
CA LEU A 564 -12.64 -29.73 14.01
C LEU A 564 -13.22 -28.69 13.04
N PRO A 565 -13.47 -29.08 11.77
CA PRO A 565 -14.08 -28.19 10.78
C PRO A 565 -15.46 -27.69 11.20
N PRO A 566 -15.76 -26.40 10.99
CA PRO A 566 -16.95 -25.71 11.52
C PRO A 566 -18.26 -26.02 10.77
N PHE A 567 -18.57 -27.30 10.48
CA PHE A 567 -19.80 -27.69 9.77
C PHE A 567 -21.09 -27.18 10.41
N LYS A 568 -21.12 -27.04 11.74
CA LYS A 568 -22.28 -26.53 12.49
C LYS A 568 -22.71 -25.10 12.13
N PHE A 569 -21.86 -24.35 11.42
CA PHE A 569 -22.17 -23.00 10.95
C PHE A 569 -22.65 -22.98 9.49
N LEU A 570 -22.73 -24.14 8.83
CA LEU A 570 -23.27 -24.25 7.48
C LEU A 570 -24.74 -24.65 7.52
N THR A 571 -25.51 -24.20 6.52
CA THR A 571 -26.84 -24.75 6.26
C THR A 571 -26.74 -26.13 5.60
N PRO A 572 -27.79 -26.97 5.64
CA PRO A 572 -27.78 -28.28 4.95
C PRO A 572 -27.49 -28.17 3.44
N GLU A 573 -27.90 -27.09 2.79
CA GLU A 573 -27.59 -26.82 1.38
C GLU A 573 -26.11 -26.50 1.19
N GLN A 574 -25.53 -25.72 2.10
CA GLN A 574 -24.11 -25.37 2.08
C GLN A 574 -23.21 -26.57 2.38
N GLU A 575 -23.63 -27.50 3.24
CA GLU A 575 -22.92 -28.78 3.43
C GLU A 575 -22.90 -29.60 2.13
N LYS A 576 -24.05 -29.71 1.45
CA LYS A 576 -24.12 -30.38 0.13
C LYS A 576 -23.27 -29.69 -0.92
N ASP A 577 -23.13 -28.36 -0.85
CA ASP A 577 -22.25 -27.59 -1.73
C ASP A 577 -20.77 -27.95 -1.54
N VAL A 578 -20.34 -28.23 -0.30
CA VAL A 578 -18.97 -28.71 -0.02
C VAL A 578 -18.72 -30.00 -0.79
N ASP A 579 -19.57 -31.01 -0.59
CA ASP A 579 -19.43 -32.33 -1.23
C ASP A 579 -19.43 -32.23 -2.75
N ARG A 580 -20.39 -31.49 -3.32
CA ARG A 580 -20.50 -31.27 -4.77
C ARG A 580 -19.28 -30.58 -5.35
N LEU A 581 -18.73 -29.59 -4.63
CA LEU A 581 -17.60 -28.83 -5.15
C LEU A 581 -16.31 -29.64 -5.09
N ILE A 582 -15.98 -30.27 -3.96
CA ILE A 582 -14.72 -31.01 -3.84
C ILE A 582 -14.66 -32.18 -4.82
N THR A 583 -15.80 -32.84 -5.08
CA THR A 583 -15.89 -33.93 -6.06
C THR A 583 -15.76 -33.43 -7.49
N ARG A 584 -16.27 -32.22 -7.81
CA ARG A 584 -16.09 -31.58 -9.12
C ARG A 584 -14.61 -31.23 -9.40
N LEU A 585 -13.88 -30.82 -8.37
CA LEU A 585 -12.50 -30.32 -8.49
C LEU A 585 -11.45 -31.43 -8.65
N VAL A 586 -11.83 -32.70 -8.45
CA VAL A 586 -10.96 -33.87 -8.65
C VAL A 586 -11.36 -34.66 -9.90
N SER A 587 -10.55 -35.65 -10.28
CA SER A 587 -10.94 -36.58 -11.35
C SER A 587 -12.12 -37.45 -10.90
N ARG A 588 -12.86 -38.03 -11.86
CA ARG A 588 -13.97 -38.94 -11.55
C ARG A 588 -13.54 -40.15 -10.70
N GLU A 589 -12.31 -40.62 -10.91
CA GLU A 589 -11.72 -41.74 -10.18
C GLU A 589 -11.41 -41.36 -8.73
N GLU A 590 -11.04 -40.11 -8.46
CA GLU A 590 -10.70 -39.60 -7.13
C GLU A 590 -11.91 -39.08 -6.34
N ALA A 591 -13.11 -39.03 -6.94
CA ALA A 591 -14.30 -38.48 -6.30
C ALA A 591 -14.70 -39.21 -5.01
N HIS A 592 -14.58 -40.54 -4.98
CA HIS A 592 -14.85 -41.31 -3.75
C HIS A 592 -13.72 -41.13 -2.71
N ILE A 593 -12.47 -41.00 -3.17
CA ILE A 593 -11.30 -40.80 -2.32
C ILE A 593 -11.40 -39.46 -1.60
N VAL A 594 -11.70 -38.38 -2.32
CA VAL A 594 -11.81 -37.04 -1.72
C VAL A 594 -12.94 -36.94 -0.69
N LEU A 595 -14.04 -37.68 -0.90
CA LEU A 595 -15.13 -37.76 0.08
C LEU A 595 -14.72 -38.55 1.33
N MET A 596 -14.01 -39.67 1.17
CA MET A 596 -13.47 -40.42 2.31
C MET A 596 -12.48 -39.57 3.12
N GLU A 597 -11.58 -38.86 2.44
CA GLU A 597 -10.65 -37.92 3.08
C GLU A 597 -11.38 -36.76 3.76
N LEU A 598 -12.48 -36.23 3.19
CA LEU A 598 -13.30 -35.20 3.85
C LEU A 598 -13.94 -35.76 5.13
N MET A 599 -14.45 -36.99 5.12
CA MET A 599 -15.02 -37.60 6.32
C MET A 599 -13.95 -37.82 7.40
N LYS A 600 -12.74 -38.20 7.01
CA LYS A 600 -11.59 -38.26 7.92
C LYS A 600 -11.28 -36.88 8.50
N TRP A 601 -11.19 -35.84 7.67
CA TRP A 601 -10.98 -34.46 8.11
C TRP A 601 -12.07 -33.96 9.07
N ARG A 602 -13.34 -34.29 8.81
CA ARG A 602 -14.49 -33.92 9.65
C ARG A 602 -14.43 -34.54 11.05
N THR A 603 -13.81 -35.71 11.20
CA THR A 603 -13.79 -36.49 12.45
C THR A 603 -12.49 -36.33 13.24
N GLU A 604 -11.35 -36.27 12.55
CA GLU A 604 -10.03 -36.16 13.18
C GLU A 604 -9.61 -34.71 13.35
N GLY A 605 -9.91 -33.84 12.38
CA GLY A 605 -9.50 -32.44 12.37
C GLY A 605 -7.99 -32.25 12.37
N LEU A 606 -7.53 -31.21 13.07
CA LEU A 606 -6.12 -30.86 13.19
C LEU A 606 -5.64 -30.97 14.64
N ASP A 607 -4.39 -31.35 14.81
CA ASP A 607 -3.72 -31.32 16.12
C ASP A 607 -3.79 -29.91 16.75
N PRO A 608 -4.11 -29.80 18.05
CA PRO A 608 -4.24 -28.51 18.74
C PRO A 608 -3.04 -27.58 18.59
N LEU A 609 -1.81 -28.10 18.54
CA LEU A 609 -0.60 -27.30 18.46
C LEU A 609 -0.52 -26.60 17.09
N TYR A 610 -0.76 -27.33 16.00
CA TYR A 610 -0.80 -26.76 14.66
C TYR A 610 -2.00 -25.83 14.45
N ALA A 611 -3.18 -26.19 14.97
CA ALA A 611 -4.36 -25.34 14.89
C ALA A 611 -4.15 -23.99 15.59
N GLN A 612 -3.60 -24.00 16.79
CA GLN A 612 -3.25 -22.78 17.51
C GLN A 612 -2.20 -21.96 16.76
N ALA A 613 -1.19 -22.60 16.18
CA ALA A 613 -0.16 -21.93 15.39
C ALA A 613 -0.74 -21.20 14.16
N VAL A 614 -1.70 -21.81 13.45
CA VAL A 614 -2.41 -21.18 12.33
C VAL A 614 -3.28 -20.01 12.82
N GLN A 615 -3.93 -20.16 13.96
CA GLN A 615 -4.91 -19.20 14.49
C GLN A 615 -4.28 -18.08 15.34
N VAL A 616 -2.94 -18.03 15.47
CA VAL A 616 -2.26 -16.95 16.19
C VAL A 616 -2.60 -15.62 15.53
N LYS A 617 -3.11 -14.68 16.34
CA LYS A 617 -3.34 -13.30 15.92
C LYS A 617 -2.36 -12.36 16.62
N GLN A 618 -1.92 -11.33 15.92
CA GLN A 618 -1.06 -10.27 16.42
C GLN A 618 -1.65 -8.91 16.03
N VAL A 619 -1.39 -7.90 16.86
CA VAL A 619 -1.74 -6.52 16.51
C VAL A 619 -0.87 -6.10 15.35
N ASP A 620 -1.51 -5.73 14.24
CA ASP A 620 -0.84 -5.15 13.09
C ASP A 620 -0.33 -3.74 13.47
N PRO A 621 0.99 -3.47 13.40
CA PRO A 621 1.55 -2.17 13.74
C PRO A 621 1.00 -1.02 12.90
N ALA A 622 0.58 -1.27 11.66
CA ALA A 622 0.09 -0.24 10.74
C ALA A 622 -1.39 0.11 10.99
N THR A 623 -2.21 -0.88 11.33
CA THR A 623 -3.68 -0.69 11.46
C THR A 623 -4.19 -0.76 12.89
N GLY A 624 -3.39 -1.24 13.85
CA GLY A 624 -3.80 -1.49 15.23
C GLY A 624 -4.78 -2.66 15.39
N LYS A 625 -5.15 -3.36 14.30
CA LYS A 625 -6.12 -4.45 14.31
C LYS A 625 -5.46 -5.80 14.55
N MET A 626 -6.18 -6.73 15.18
CA MET A 626 -5.72 -8.12 15.36
C MET A 626 -5.78 -8.88 14.03
N ARG A 627 -4.63 -9.27 13.48
CA ARG A 627 -4.51 -10.02 12.22
C ARG A 627 -3.82 -11.36 12.41
N VAL A 628 -4.06 -12.30 11.49
CA VAL A 628 -3.38 -13.60 11.48
C VAL A 628 -1.87 -13.37 11.35
N ALA A 629 -1.11 -13.88 12.30
CA ALA A 629 0.33 -13.63 12.40
C ALA A 629 1.11 -14.23 11.22
N ASN A 630 0.65 -15.37 10.70
CA ASN A 630 1.26 -16.02 9.55
C ASN A 630 0.16 -16.50 8.57
N PRO A 631 -0.23 -15.64 7.61
CA PRO A 631 -1.28 -15.94 6.64
C PRO A 631 -1.03 -17.18 5.76
N GLN A 632 0.23 -17.62 5.62
CA GLN A 632 0.58 -18.78 4.81
C GLN A 632 0.41 -20.12 5.56
N SER A 633 0.23 -20.09 6.88
CA SER A 633 0.24 -21.29 7.74
C SER A 633 -0.83 -22.31 7.32
N SER A 634 -2.04 -21.85 6.97
CA SER A 634 -3.12 -22.73 6.53
C SER A 634 -2.71 -23.61 5.35
N ARG A 635 -2.05 -23.03 4.34
CA ARG A 635 -1.53 -23.77 3.19
C ARG A 635 -0.40 -24.72 3.60
N LEU A 636 0.55 -24.24 4.39
CA LEU A 636 1.70 -25.05 4.82
C LEU A 636 1.26 -26.27 5.62
N VAL A 637 0.23 -26.15 6.45
CA VAL A 637 -0.35 -27.29 7.19
C VAL A 637 -0.88 -28.36 6.24
N TRP A 638 -1.60 -27.97 5.18
CA TRP A 638 -2.05 -28.92 4.15
C TRP A 638 -0.89 -29.59 3.41
N GLU A 639 0.19 -28.85 3.13
CA GLU A 639 1.35 -29.37 2.40
C GLU A 639 2.29 -30.24 3.26
N THR A 640 2.20 -30.15 4.59
CA THR A 640 3.12 -30.82 5.51
C THR A 640 2.41 -31.76 6.49
N CYS A 641 1.58 -31.22 7.36
CA CYS A 641 0.97 -31.91 8.50
C CYS A 641 -0.21 -32.80 8.10
N LEU A 642 -0.87 -32.48 6.98
CA LEU A 642 -2.02 -33.23 6.45
C LEU A 642 -1.68 -33.93 5.13
N SER A 643 -0.42 -34.28 4.93
CA SER A 643 0.07 -34.86 3.67
C SER A 643 -0.53 -36.24 3.35
N GLU A 644 -1.13 -36.93 4.34
CA GLU A 644 -1.89 -38.15 4.08
C GLU A 644 -3.24 -37.91 3.37
N LEU A 645 -3.82 -36.71 3.48
CA LEU A 645 -5.08 -36.34 2.80
C LEU A 645 -4.74 -35.78 1.41
N ARG A 646 -4.30 -36.64 0.49
CA ARG A 646 -3.66 -36.21 -0.76
C ARG A 646 -4.64 -35.52 -1.71
N SER A 647 -5.80 -36.12 -1.94
CA SER A 647 -6.78 -35.61 -2.92
C SER A 647 -7.45 -34.34 -2.38
N LEU A 648 -7.87 -34.37 -1.12
CA LEU A 648 -8.48 -33.26 -0.42
C LEU A 648 -7.48 -32.12 -0.20
N GLY A 649 -6.23 -32.44 0.13
CA GLY A 649 -5.16 -31.46 0.31
C GLY A 649 -4.90 -30.68 -0.97
N ARG A 650 -4.88 -31.33 -2.15
CA ARG A 650 -4.78 -30.63 -3.45
C ARG A 650 -5.95 -29.69 -3.70
N VAL A 651 -7.18 -30.09 -3.32
CA VAL A 651 -8.36 -29.23 -3.42
C VAL A 651 -8.26 -28.05 -2.45
N ALA A 652 -7.88 -28.31 -1.19
CA ALA A 652 -7.79 -27.31 -0.14
C ALA A 652 -6.78 -26.21 -0.49
N VAL A 653 -5.53 -26.57 -0.85
CA VAL A 653 -4.50 -25.57 -1.18
C VAL A 653 -4.87 -24.71 -2.40
N ARG A 654 -5.72 -25.21 -3.30
CA ARG A 654 -6.25 -24.48 -4.46
C ARG A 654 -7.46 -23.61 -4.13
N LEU A 655 -8.21 -23.91 -3.08
CA LEU A 655 -9.39 -23.13 -2.69
C LEU A 655 -9.06 -22.02 -1.69
N ILE A 656 -8.29 -22.34 -0.64
CA ILE A 656 -8.13 -21.44 0.51
C ILE A 656 -7.31 -20.19 0.18
N PHE A 657 -6.51 -20.20 -0.90
CA PHE A 657 -5.74 -19.03 -1.34
C PHE A 657 -6.52 -18.09 -2.28
N LEU A 658 -7.71 -18.50 -2.75
CA LEU A 658 -8.47 -17.69 -3.70
C LEU A 658 -8.98 -16.42 -3.01
N HIS A 659 -8.72 -15.27 -3.63
CA HIS A 659 -9.25 -13.99 -3.18
C HIS A 659 -10.71 -13.81 -3.60
N ALA A 660 -11.45 -13.08 -2.75
CA ALA A 660 -12.84 -12.73 -2.93
C ALA A 660 -13.05 -11.33 -3.56
N THR A 661 -11.98 -10.54 -3.69
CA THR A 661 -12.00 -9.17 -4.23
C THR A 661 -11.06 -9.03 -5.42
N ALA A 662 -11.51 -8.30 -6.43
CA ALA A 662 -10.69 -7.94 -7.59
C ALA A 662 -9.93 -6.62 -7.36
N CYS A 663 -8.69 -6.54 -7.85
CA CYS A 663 -7.83 -5.37 -7.74
C CYS A 663 -8.18 -4.33 -8.81
N ARG A 664 -8.88 -3.28 -8.39
CA ARG A 664 -9.13 -2.14 -9.25
C ARG A 664 -7.96 -1.18 -9.22
N VAL A 665 -7.39 -0.93 -10.39
CA VAL A 665 -6.42 0.16 -10.56
C VAL A 665 -7.20 1.45 -10.82
N ARG A 666 -7.07 2.42 -9.92
CA ARG A 666 -7.65 3.77 -10.11
C ARG A 666 -6.81 4.51 -11.15
N CYS A 667 -7.47 5.15 -12.10
CA CYS A 667 -6.83 6.01 -13.11
C CYS A 667 -7.61 7.31 -13.16
N SER A 668 -6.91 8.45 -13.11
CA SER A 668 -7.58 9.75 -13.10
C SER A 668 -8.31 10.01 -14.42
N PRO A 669 -9.47 10.70 -14.40
CA PRO A 669 -10.20 11.03 -15.62
C PRO A 669 -9.37 11.80 -16.65
N GLY A 670 -8.43 12.64 -16.18
CA GLY A 670 -7.47 13.36 -17.03
C GLY A 670 -6.58 12.42 -17.83
N LEU A 671 -6.02 11.39 -17.20
CA LEU A 671 -5.20 10.39 -17.88
C LEU A 671 -5.99 9.54 -18.86
N LEU A 672 -7.22 9.15 -18.51
CA LEU A 672 -8.11 8.45 -19.43
C LEU A 672 -8.42 9.30 -20.67
N ARG A 673 -8.63 10.61 -20.51
CA ARG A 673 -8.78 11.55 -21.64
C ARG A 673 -7.52 11.62 -22.50
N VAL A 674 -6.32 11.62 -21.89
CA VAL A 674 -5.05 11.61 -22.64
C VAL A 674 -4.87 10.31 -23.42
N ALA A 675 -5.18 9.17 -22.81
CA ALA A 675 -5.05 7.86 -23.42
C ALA A 675 -5.89 7.73 -24.71
N ARG A 676 -7.06 8.38 -24.74
CA ARG A 676 -7.97 8.41 -25.90
C ARG A 676 -7.43 9.21 -27.09
N ARG A 677 -6.43 10.08 -26.90
CA ARG A 677 -5.94 10.97 -27.98
C ARG A 677 -5.19 10.21 -29.07
N SER A 678 -4.54 9.10 -28.73
CA SER A 678 -3.80 8.28 -29.70
C SER A 678 -3.43 6.91 -29.12
N ARG A 679 -3.20 5.92 -29.99
CA ARG A 679 -2.70 4.60 -29.57
C ARG A 679 -1.40 4.68 -28.76
N ALA A 680 -0.47 5.55 -29.18
CA ALA A 680 0.79 5.75 -28.46
C ALA A 680 0.61 6.42 -27.09
N ALA A 681 -0.45 7.21 -26.89
CA ALA A 681 -0.79 7.76 -25.58
C ALA A 681 -1.44 6.70 -24.70
N SER A 682 -2.32 5.85 -25.26
CA SER A 682 -2.90 4.70 -24.57
C SER A 682 -1.82 3.77 -24.02
N GLU A 683 -0.86 3.37 -24.86
CA GLU A 683 0.23 2.47 -24.46
C GLU A 683 1.07 3.08 -23.31
N ARG A 684 1.35 4.37 -23.35
CA ARG A 684 2.06 5.07 -22.27
C ARG A 684 1.27 5.08 -20.96
N VAL A 685 -0.03 5.32 -21.03
CA VAL A 685 -0.90 5.28 -19.84
C VAL A 685 -0.97 3.86 -19.29
N GLU A 686 -1.13 2.83 -20.14
CA GLU A 686 -1.12 1.43 -19.72
C GLU A 686 0.18 1.04 -19.01
N LYS A 687 1.35 1.44 -19.55
CA LYS A 687 2.66 1.23 -18.91
C LYS A 687 2.76 1.92 -17.56
N MET A 688 2.28 3.17 -17.46
CA MET A 688 2.29 3.92 -16.20
C MET A 688 1.39 3.27 -15.16
N MET A 689 0.17 2.84 -15.55
CA MET A 689 -0.73 2.12 -14.65
C MET A 689 -0.15 0.79 -14.20
N PHE A 690 0.59 0.10 -15.07
CA PHE A 690 1.28 -1.13 -14.73
C PHE A 690 2.33 -0.89 -13.62
N VAL A 691 3.22 0.08 -13.83
CA VAL A 691 4.27 0.42 -12.84
C VAL A 691 3.64 0.86 -11.52
N ALA A 692 2.62 1.72 -11.57
CA ALA A 692 1.89 2.19 -10.39
C ALA A 692 1.26 1.03 -9.59
N ALA A 693 0.56 0.13 -10.29
CA ALA A 693 -0.12 -1.01 -9.67
C ALA A 693 0.88 -2.01 -9.07
N GLN A 694 1.98 -2.28 -9.77
CA GLN A 694 3.03 -3.19 -9.28
C GLN A 694 3.70 -2.63 -8.01
N ALA A 695 4.04 -1.35 -8.01
CA ALA A 695 4.60 -0.68 -6.83
C ALA A 695 3.62 -0.70 -5.64
N ARG A 696 2.31 -0.59 -5.87
CA ARG A 696 1.29 -0.71 -4.81
C ARG A 696 1.24 -2.12 -4.20
N PHE A 697 1.39 -3.18 -5.00
CA PHE A 697 1.42 -4.55 -4.46
C PHE A 697 2.68 -4.84 -3.65
N GLU A 698 3.80 -4.21 -3.99
CA GLU A 698 5.06 -4.32 -3.24
C GLU A 698 5.04 -3.49 -1.95
N ARG A 699 4.40 -2.30 -1.99
CA ARG A 699 4.31 -1.36 -0.86
C ARG A 699 3.34 -1.73 0.26
N ARG A 700 2.65 -2.87 0.25
CA ARG A 700 1.78 -3.34 1.36
C ARG A 700 2.44 -3.48 2.75
N SER A 701 3.67 -3.02 2.90
CA SER A 701 4.38 -2.78 4.17
C SER A 701 4.31 -1.32 4.67
N PHE A 702 3.72 -0.38 3.92
CA PHE A 702 3.50 1.02 4.30
C PHE A 702 2.07 1.42 3.92
N SER A 703 1.28 1.88 4.91
CA SER A 703 -0.13 2.25 4.76
C SER A 703 -0.33 3.41 3.79
N ASP A 704 -1.47 3.40 3.09
CA ASP A 704 -1.96 4.48 2.22
C ASP A 704 -2.14 5.79 3.01
N GLU A 705 -1.10 6.63 3.03
CA GLU A 705 -1.17 8.01 3.52
C GLU A 705 -1.91 8.94 2.52
N GLU A 706 -2.13 8.50 1.26
CA GLU A 706 -2.87 9.27 0.23
C GLU A 706 -4.33 9.55 0.61
N GLU A 707 -4.95 8.76 1.50
CA GLU A 707 -6.36 8.96 1.90
C GLU A 707 -6.52 9.86 3.15
N LYS A 708 -5.43 10.13 3.89
CA LYS A 708 -5.44 11.10 5.00
C LYS A 708 -5.46 12.55 4.51
N ASP A 709 -4.91 12.82 3.33
CA ASP A 709 -4.87 14.18 2.79
C ASP A 709 -6.27 14.70 2.42
N ALA A 710 -7.22 13.81 2.10
CA ALA A 710 -8.64 14.17 1.90
C ALA A 710 -9.38 14.53 3.20
N GLU A 711 -8.87 14.12 4.37
CA GLU A 711 -9.37 14.59 5.67
C GLU A 711 -8.73 15.93 6.08
N ILE A 712 -7.55 16.26 5.54
CA ILE A 712 -6.81 17.51 5.84
C ILE A 712 -7.28 18.65 4.94
N PHE A 713 -7.62 18.36 3.68
CA PHE A 713 -8.18 19.32 2.75
C PHE A 713 -9.50 18.76 2.25
N GLY A 714 -10.63 19.27 2.78
CA GLY A 714 -11.93 19.05 2.16
C GLY A 714 -11.91 19.64 0.76
N GLU A 715 -11.52 18.85 -0.23
CA GLU A 715 -11.36 19.34 -1.60
C GLU A 715 -12.74 19.45 -2.28
N ASN A 716 -13.24 20.68 -2.25
CA ASN A 716 -14.15 21.23 -3.23
C ASN A 716 -13.50 21.15 -4.62
N GLU A 717 -13.98 20.27 -5.49
CA GLU A 717 -13.79 20.48 -6.93
C GLU A 717 -14.78 21.56 -7.38
N ASP A 718 -14.37 22.82 -7.25
CA ASP A 718 -15.03 23.96 -7.89
C ASP A 718 -14.84 23.87 -9.41
N GLU A 719 -15.83 23.34 -10.14
CA GLU A 719 -16.00 23.62 -11.57
C GLU A 719 -16.87 24.87 -11.74
N GLU A 720 -16.21 26.03 -11.76
CA GLU A 720 -16.81 27.28 -12.18
C GLU A 720 -16.76 27.43 -13.72
N ALA A 721 -17.93 27.77 -14.26
CA ALA A 721 -18.21 28.44 -15.54
C ALA A 721 -18.34 27.60 -16.85
N SER A 722 -19.59 27.45 -17.30
CA SER A 722 -20.08 28.36 -18.35
C SER A 722 -21.60 28.56 -18.28
N SER A 723 -21.99 29.81 -18.10
CA SER A 723 -23.31 30.39 -18.40
C SER A 723 -23.79 30.06 -19.81
N VAL A 724 -24.97 29.45 -19.95
CA VAL A 724 -26.22 29.96 -20.59
C VAL A 724 -27.35 29.04 -20.16
#